data_AF-C5JAP9-F1
#
_entry.id   AF-C5JAP9-F1
#
_cell.length_a   1.000
_cell.length_b   1.000
_cell.length_c   1.000
_cell.angle_alpha   90.00
_cell.angle_beta   90.00
_cell.angle_gamma   90.00
#
_symmetry.space_group_name_H-M   'P 1'
#
loop_
_entity.id
_entity.type
_entity.pdbx_description
1 polymer ?
#
loop_
_entity_poly.entity_id
_entity_poly.type
_entity_poly.pdbx_seq_one_letter_code
_entity_poly.pdbx_strand_id
1 'polypeptide(L)'
;MTDPTPATDINIPPPFEAFERALDLQKSGQLDQAASAYEQAMAERPDHVPSLVNSAVVLRRLGKLEASLRLLYKALEIDPRQPGMWQNLGETLRRLKRLDEAVGAFKRAAQDSNILLAAVSGLALALKEAGQLDEALSAMETLLAKEPGNVAAWAAFSDVLFDAGQDDAAQLALERAIRLKPTSAGHHLRMAFHQSQQGQYQTAEAIYRALLRQGGDSLASVHTGLAQALISQGRLEEAQPLIARAMELDANLIDSHLAHARLHFLAGRLGPGWADYEWRKRHIDFTPPHLSVPLWDGLPLAGRSILLLGEQGAGDTIQFLRYVPMLVAGGGKVFLATSPALAPLLQSMPGLADVVTDGKSLPKTDCYAHLLDLAALFKTELSSIPARVPYLQAPPVPENLIIKAPQGTHLKVGLAFAGNPRHRGDRLRSMAFAKLAPLFGLQGAAFYSLQVGQDLPSEAKPFLDSGLLVDLAPRIGSFADTAALVSQLDLVISVDTALVHLAGALGKPAWVLLPFAPDWRWLLTRQDSPWYPTLTLFRQPRPNDWDGAVRQVFKALQEKLAAQDILTLPSAAKRDDGQPRFTMTLPRSLLKDPGAAFIVKRESHFGGYEYATRAFLDAHLAPSDVVLDIGAHWGVIALSCASRWPGQVRVLAVEADASNAARLNEWAAANGLAHVIETVVAGCADKPGQGRLAAGGNSSMGFSVLPDPKGLLRLVSIDSLLAERPGLRGARGFVKIDVEGMEPEVVAGMKNLLASGQVAAIILERGRGFDAGAPRKNFTRLLAGLTGQGFRLMRFANEQLGGPLIPFVDTEDLCNFIALSPGLTPLPSYPRPPVSRAVAPTQPERARQEGEAKAKRTTNLKSALTSDAGFWADPANLSGLAHERAIAAAPLLPQKGRVLDLGAGQMLLKKHLSPGVDYVACDLVPWTEGTLACDLNQGQFPDGTFDAVALLEVLEFLHDPGKVLAACRKASPSLVLTYRLRDKDKIKERRAQGWFNDFDEKQLRALLEEAGWRIDLFVPTPEAKTTLILAKPLPG
;
A
#
# COMPACT_ATOMS: atom_id res chain seq x y z
N MET A 1 -9.47 100.62 -14.71
CA MET A 1 -8.03 100.76 -14.98
C MET A 1 -7.53 99.35 -15.26
N THR A 2 -7.69 98.82 -16.48
CA THR A 2 -6.78 98.97 -17.63
C THR A 2 -5.31 98.87 -17.23
N ASP A 3 -4.75 97.67 -17.33
CA ASP A 3 -3.60 97.48 -18.21
C ASP A 3 -3.60 96.03 -18.78
N PRO A 4 -3.66 95.87 -20.12
CA PRO A 4 -3.48 94.60 -20.80
C PRO A 4 -2.04 94.47 -21.32
N THR A 5 -1.38 93.32 -21.13
CA THR A 5 -0.28 92.83 -21.99
C THR A 5 0.27 91.49 -21.48
N PRO A 6 0.86 90.64 -22.33
CA PRO A 6 0.56 90.35 -23.73
C PRO A 6 0.17 88.87 -23.93
N ALA A 7 -0.66 88.61 -24.93
CA ALA A 7 -0.74 87.28 -25.52
C ALA A 7 0.67 86.90 -26.00
N THR A 8 1.22 85.83 -25.44
CA THR A 8 2.37 85.17 -26.06
C THR A 8 1.81 84.45 -27.28
N ASP A 9 2.05 85.05 -28.44
CA ASP A 9 1.89 84.43 -29.75
C ASP A 9 2.64 83.09 -29.75
N ILE A 10 1.91 82.01 -29.51
CA ILE A 10 2.31 80.70 -30.01
C ILE A 10 1.90 80.73 -31.48
N ASN A 11 2.89 80.94 -32.35
CA ASN A 11 2.74 80.77 -33.79
C ASN A 11 2.42 79.29 -34.07
N ILE A 12 1.15 78.90 -33.95
CA ILE A 12 0.64 77.62 -34.43
C ILE A 12 0.54 77.80 -35.95
N PRO A 13 1.44 77.21 -36.75
CA PRO A 13 1.32 77.35 -38.19
C PRO A 13 -0.03 76.75 -38.62
N PRO A 14 -0.75 77.38 -39.55
CA PRO A 14 -2.07 76.90 -39.97
C PRO A 14 -1.95 75.44 -40.43
N PRO A 15 -2.97 74.61 -40.15
CA PRO A 15 -3.01 73.25 -40.65
C PRO A 15 -2.79 73.27 -42.16
N PHE A 16 -1.87 72.43 -42.61
CA PHE A 16 -1.54 72.31 -44.03
C PHE A 16 -2.16 71.02 -44.56
N GLU A 17 -2.44 71.01 -45.86
CA GLU A 17 -3.32 70.03 -46.51
C GLU A 17 -2.96 68.57 -46.18
N ALA A 18 -1.67 68.24 -46.12
CA ALA A 18 -1.20 66.89 -45.78
C ALA A 18 -1.54 66.47 -44.34
N PHE A 19 -1.50 67.39 -43.35
CA PHE A 19 -1.87 67.09 -41.96
C PHE A 19 -3.38 66.90 -41.79
N GLU A 20 -4.20 67.75 -42.42
CA GLU A 20 -5.67 67.61 -42.37
C GLU A 20 -6.13 66.32 -43.04
N ARG A 21 -5.55 65.97 -44.20
CA ARG A 21 -5.79 64.69 -44.86
C ARG A 21 -5.45 63.50 -43.95
N ALA A 22 -4.31 63.56 -43.26
CA ALA A 22 -3.90 62.50 -42.34
C ALA A 22 -4.86 62.38 -41.15
N LEU A 23 -5.33 63.52 -40.62
CA LEU A 23 -6.30 63.57 -39.53
C LEU A 23 -7.66 63.00 -39.93
N ASP A 24 -8.14 63.31 -41.15
CA ASP A 24 -9.40 62.78 -41.66
C ASP A 24 -9.35 61.27 -41.93
N LEU A 25 -8.22 60.79 -42.45
CA LEU A 25 -7.98 59.35 -42.60
C LEU A 25 -7.93 58.65 -41.23
N GLN A 26 -7.30 59.27 -40.22
CA GLN A 26 -7.28 58.75 -38.85
C GLN A 26 -8.69 58.71 -38.24
N LYS A 27 -9.48 59.80 -38.38
CA LYS A 27 -10.87 59.87 -37.91
C LYS A 27 -11.76 58.82 -38.60
N SER A 28 -11.50 58.57 -39.88
CA SER A 28 -12.18 57.56 -40.70
C SER A 28 -11.70 56.13 -40.43
N GLY A 29 -10.72 55.94 -39.52
CA GLY A 29 -10.21 54.62 -39.14
C GLY A 29 -9.30 53.96 -40.16
N GLN A 30 -8.91 54.65 -41.23
CA GLN A 30 -8.03 54.14 -42.29
C GLN A 30 -6.57 54.25 -41.86
N LEU A 31 -6.15 53.44 -40.88
CA LEU A 31 -4.91 53.63 -40.14
C LEU A 31 -3.64 53.53 -41.00
N ASP A 32 -3.55 52.59 -41.93
CA ASP A 32 -2.38 52.47 -42.83
C ASP A 32 -2.24 53.68 -43.76
N GLN A 33 -3.36 54.16 -44.29
CA GLN A 33 -3.38 55.37 -45.13
C GLN A 33 -3.09 56.63 -44.30
N ALA A 34 -3.61 56.70 -43.07
CA ALA A 34 -3.31 57.77 -42.14
C ALA A 34 -1.82 57.80 -41.78
N ALA A 35 -1.20 56.64 -41.56
CA ALA A 35 0.25 56.55 -41.30
C ALA A 35 1.06 57.10 -42.48
N SER A 36 0.72 56.72 -43.72
CA SER A 36 1.38 57.24 -44.92
C SER A 36 1.15 58.74 -45.12
N ALA A 37 -0.06 59.23 -44.85
CA ALA A 37 -0.37 60.67 -44.92
C ALA A 37 0.37 61.48 -43.83
N TYR A 38 0.53 60.91 -42.63
CA TYR A 38 1.35 61.52 -41.58
C TYR A 38 2.84 61.53 -41.93
N GLU A 39 3.36 60.50 -42.61
CA GLU A 39 4.73 60.51 -43.14
C GLU A 39 4.94 61.65 -44.15
N GLN A 40 3.98 61.88 -45.05
CA GLN A 40 4.00 63.01 -45.98
C GLN A 40 3.95 64.36 -45.24
N ALA A 41 3.07 64.49 -44.23
CA ALA A 41 2.99 65.69 -43.42
C ALA A 41 4.31 65.97 -42.67
N MET A 42 5.00 64.94 -42.17
CA MET A 42 6.31 65.08 -41.53
C MET A 42 7.44 65.33 -42.54
N ALA A 43 7.30 64.95 -43.80
CA ALA A 43 8.27 65.31 -44.85
C ALA A 43 8.17 66.80 -45.21
N GLU A 44 6.97 67.35 -45.26
CA GLU A 44 6.73 68.78 -45.52
C GLU A 44 7.10 69.66 -44.31
N ARG A 45 6.79 69.22 -43.09
CA ARG A 45 7.12 69.93 -41.84
C ARG A 45 7.65 68.96 -40.78
N PRO A 46 8.98 68.70 -40.74
CA PRO A 46 9.59 67.71 -39.86
C PRO A 46 9.40 67.93 -38.35
N ASP A 47 9.19 69.17 -37.92
CA ASP A 47 9.10 69.56 -36.51
C ASP A 47 7.66 69.94 -36.10
N HIS A 48 6.66 69.61 -36.94
CA HIS A 48 5.26 69.80 -36.61
C HIS A 48 4.80 68.77 -35.57
N VAL A 49 4.86 69.17 -34.29
CA VAL A 49 4.51 68.35 -33.12
C VAL A 49 3.16 67.61 -33.25
N PRO A 50 2.04 68.21 -33.69
CA PRO A 50 0.79 67.48 -33.88
C PRO A 50 0.89 66.34 -34.90
N SER A 51 1.67 66.50 -35.99
CA SER A 51 1.92 65.41 -36.95
C SER A 51 2.70 64.27 -36.29
N LEU A 52 3.74 64.59 -35.51
CA LEU A 52 4.57 63.60 -34.82
C LEU A 52 3.74 62.78 -33.81
N VAL A 53 2.95 63.45 -32.97
CA VAL A 53 2.14 62.80 -31.93
C VAL A 53 1.01 61.97 -32.52
N ASN A 54 0.26 62.50 -33.49
CA ASN A 54 -0.84 61.75 -34.11
C ASN A 54 -0.34 60.57 -34.93
N SER A 55 0.78 60.74 -35.65
CA SER A 55 1.48 59.63 -36.33
C SER A 55 1.90 58.55 -35.34
N ALA A 56 2.49 58.92 -34.20
CA ALA A 56 2.84 57.98 -33.15
C ALA A 56 1.63 57.20 -32.64
N VAL A 57 0.50 57.87 -32.39
CA VAL A 57 -0.76 57.21 -32.01
C VAL A 57 -1.23 56.21 -33.07
N VAL A 58 -1.19 56.58 -34.36
CA VAL A 58 -1.56 55.69 -35.47
C VAL A 58 -0.60 54.50 -35.57
N LEU A 59 0.71 54.73 -35.53
CA LEU A 59 1.73 53.68 -35.56
C LEU A 59 1.60 52.73 -34.37
N ARG A 60 1.33 53.26 -33.17
CA ARG A 60 1.01 52.44 -32.00
C ARG A 60 -0.20 51.57 -32.27
N ARG A 61 -1.30 52.11 -32.81
CA ARG A 61 -2.50 51.32 -33.16
C ARG A 61 -2.21 50.25 -34.20
N LEU A 62 -1.31 50.51 -35.14
CA LEU A 62 -0.81 49.53 -36.12
C LEU A 62 0.22 48.53 -35.55
N GLY A 63 0.57 48.62 -34.26
CA GLY A 63 1.55 47.73 -33.62
C GLY A 63 3.02 48.06 -33.94
N LYS A 64 3.29 49.15 -34.67
CA LYS A 64 4.65 49.65 -34.96
C LYS A 64 5.18 50.45 -33.75
N LEU A 65 5.32 49.77 -32.61
CA LEU A 65 5.57 50.38 -31.30
C LEU A 65 6.90 51.13 -31.23
N GLU A 66 7.98 50.57 -31.78
CA GLU A 66 9.30 51.24 -31.78
C GLU A 66 9.33 52.49 -32.66
N ALA A 67 8.57 52.50 -33.76
CA ALA A 67 8.43 53.68 -34.60
C ALA A 67 7.63 54.77 -33.87
N SER A 68 6.54 54.40 -33.19
CA SER A 68 5.78 55.29 -32.31
C SER A 68 6.68 55.89 -31.22
N LEU A 69 7.50 55.06 -30.58
CA LEU A 69 8.39 55.49 -29.50
C LEU A 69 9.38 56.56 -29.97
N ARG A 70 10.02 56.36 -31.14
CA ARG A 70 10.94 57.34 -31.73
C ARG A 70 10.26 58.69 -32.01
N LEU A 71 9.04 58.67 -32.56
CA LEU A 71 8.30 59.91 -32.85
C LEU A 71 7.89 60.66 -31.59
N LEU A 72 7.53 59.94 -30.51
CA LEU A 72 7.19 60.55 -29.22
C LEU A 72 8.40 61.20 -28.54
N TYR A 73 9.58 60.56 -28.59
CA TYR A 73 10.81 61.20 -28.12
C TYR A 73 11.16 62.44 -28.94
N LYS A 74 11.06 62.38 -30.28
CA LYS A 74 11.27 63.56 -31.13
C LYS A 74 10.30 64.70 -30.79
N ALA A 75 9.02 64.40 -30.55
CA ALA A 75 8.05 65.41 -30.16
C ALA A 75 8.38 66.05 -28.79
N LEU A 76 8.84 65.24 -27.83
CA LEU A 76 9.24 65.71 -26.49
C LEU A 76 10.56 66.51 -26.48
N GLU A 77 11.46 66.28 -27.44
CA GLU A 77 12.64 67.13 -27.66
C GLU A 77 12.24 68.55 -28.09
N ILE A 78 11.16 68.69 -28.86
CA ILE A 78 10.66 69.97 -29.36
C ILE A 78 9.82 70.68 -28.28
N ASP A 79 8.89 69.98 -27.63
CA ASP A 79 8.07 70.53 -26.55
C ASP A 79 7.91 69.54 -25.37
N PRO A 80 8.76 69.65 -24.33
CA PRO A 80 8.76 68.71 -23.21
C PRO A 80 7.65 68.96 -22.18
N ARG A 81 6.87 70.04 -22.31
CA ARG A 81 5.91 70.48 -21.27
C ARG A 81 4.48 70.02 -21.50
N GLN A 82 4.18 69.38 -22.63
CA GLN A 82 2.81 68.91 -22.92
C GLN A 82 2.49 67.58 -22.21
N PRO A 83 1.55 67.55 -21.27
CA PRO A 83 1.22 66.34 -20.51
C PRO A 83 0.64 65.21 -21.38
N GLY A 84 -0.07 65.55 -22.46
CA GLY A 84 -0.61 64.59 -23.42
C GLY A 84 0.46 63.77 -24.16
N MET A 85 1.67 64.30 -24.33
CA MET A 85 2.79 63.54 -24.91
C MET A 85 3.33 62.50 -23.94
N TRP A 86 3.48 62.85 -22.67
CA TRP A 86 3.90 61.93 -21.61
C TRP A 86 2.91 60.78 -21.42
N GLN A 87 1.60 61.04 -21.56
CA GLN A 87 0.57 60.00 -21.52
C GLN A 87 0.69 59.03 -22.71
N ASN A 88 0.89 59.54 -23.93
CA ASN A 88 1.08 58.69 -25.13
C ASN A 88 2.41 57.92 -25.10
N LEU A 89 3.46 58.52 -24.52
CA LEU A 89 4.74 57.86 -24.27
C LEU A 89 4.58 56.69 -23.29
N GLY A 90 3.92 56.94 -22.15
CA GLY A 90 3.63 55.90 -21.15
C GLY A 90 2.88 54.71 -21.75
N GLU A 91 1.87 54.97 -22.58
CA GLU A 91 1.08 53.91 -23.22
C GLU A 91 1.90 53.14 -24.28
N THR A 92 2.81 53.79 -25.00
CA THR A 92 3.71 53.12 -25.95
C THR A 92 4.73 52.24 -25.21
N LEU A 93 5.35 52.77 -24.16
CA LEU A 93 6.32 52.05 -23.33
C LEU A 93 5.71 50.84 -22.61
N ARG A 94 4.47 50.99 -22.09
CA ARG A 94 3.72 49.88 -21.47
C ARG A 94 3.52 48.73 -22.47
N ARG A 95 3.11 49.04 -23.71
CA ARG A 95 2.94 48.04 -24.77
C ARG A 95 4.25 47.40 -25.23
N LEU A 96 5.38 48.10 -25.08
CA LEU A 96 6.73 47.56 -25.29
C LEU A 96 7.27 46.77 -24.09
N LYS A 97 6.50 46.63 -23.00
CA LYS A 97 6.92 46.00 -21.74
C LYS A 97 8.12 46.68 -21.06
N ARG A 98 8.35 47.97 -21.38
CA ARG A 98 9.32 48.84 -20.69
C ARG A 98 8.64 49.53 -19.52
N LEU A 99 8.25 48.71 -18.53
CA LEU A 99 7.26 49.08 -17.52
C LEU A 99 7.73 50.20 -16.58
N ASP A 100 8.99 50.16 -16.13
CA ASP A 100 9.54 51.21 -15.26
C ASP A 100 9.53 52.59 -15.91
N GLU A 101 9.88 52.65 -17.20
CA GLU A 101 9.85 53.89 -17.97
C GLU A 101 8.42 54.36 -18.23
N ALA A 102 7.49 53.41 -18.45
CA ALA A 102 6.06 53.72 -18.60
C ALA A 102 5.50 54.35 -17.32
N VAL A 103 5.83 53.80 -16.15
CA VAL A 103 5.45 54.34 -14.83
C VAL A 103 5.98 55.76 -14.67
N GLY A 104 7.25 56.01 -15.02
CA GLY A 104 7.84 57.35 -14.98
C GLY A 104 7.11 58.36 -15.88
N ALA A 105 6.78 57.96 -17.12
CA ALA A 105 6.05 58.80 -18.07
C ALA A 105 4.62 59.12 -17.58
N PHE A 106 3.89 58.16 -17.04
CA PHE A 106 2.55 58.39 -16.50
C PHE A 106 2.57 59.24 -15.22
N LYS A 107 3.54 59.06 -14.31
CA LYS A 107 3.72 59.93 -13.13
C LYS A 107 3.90 61.41 -13.53
N ARG A 108 4.62 61.65 -14.63
CA ARG A 108 4.81 63.01 -15.19
C ARG A 108 3.54 63.55 -15.83
N ALA A 109 2.81 62.72 -16.58
CA ALA A 109 1.51 63.11 -17.16
C ALA A 109 0.45 63.43 -16.09
N ALA A 110 0.46 62.71 -14.96
CA ALA A 110 -0.50 62.87 -13.87
C ALA A 110 -0.34 64.17 -13.06
N GLN A 111 0.66 65.01 -13.36
CA GLN A 111 0.83 66.33 -12.74
C GLN A 111 -0.19 67.37 -13.25
N ASP A 112 -0.82 67.12 -14.40
CA ASP A 112 -1.83 68.03 -15.00
C ASP A 112 -3.25 67.54 -14.71
N SER A 113 -4.09 68.45 -14.20
CA SER A 113 -5.49 68.16 -13.84
C SER A 113 -6.38 67.79 -15.02
N ASN A 114 -6.10 68.30 -16.23
CA ASN A 114 -6.93 68.09 -17.43
C ASN A 114 -6.81 66.68 -18.00
N ILE A 115 -5.72 65.97 -17.72
CA ILE A 115 -5.51 64.59 -18.15
C ILE A 115 -5.32 63.61 -16.98
N LEU A 116 -5.51 64.08 -15.75
CA LEU A 116 -5.27 63.33 -14.51
C LEU A 116 -5.91 61.94 -14.55
N LEU A 117 -7.17 61.85 -14.97
CA LEU A 117 -7.90 60.58 -15.06
C LEU A 117 -7.23 59.58 -16.00
N ALA A 118 -6.90 60.00 -17.22
CA ALA A 118 -6.28 59.13 -18.23
C ALA A 118 -4.85 58.74 -17.82
N ALA A 119 -4.11 59.68 -17.25
CA ALA A 119 -2.74 59.46 -16.78
C ALA A 119 -2.67 58.53 -15.57
N VAL A 120 -3.52 58.72 -14.55
CA VAL A 120 -3.54 57.88 -13.34
C VAL A 120 -4.11 56.49 -13.63
N SER A 121 -5.09 56.38 -14.53
CA SER A 121 -5.56 55.07 -15.01
C SER A 121 -4.45 54.30 -15.74
N GLY A 122 -3.71 54.97 -16.62
CA GLY A 122 -2.54 54.40 -17.29
C GLY A 122 -1.42 54.04 -16.31
N LEU A 123 -1.19 54.89 -15.30
CA LEU A 123 -0.21 54.67 -14.22
C LEU A 123 -0.55 53.41 -13.43
N ALA A 124 -1.79 53.26 -12.95
CA ALA A 124 -2.18 52.09 -12.18
C ALA A 124 -2.08 50.80 -13.00
N LEU A 125 -2.43 50.84 -14.28
CA LEU A 125 -2.26 49.68 -15.16
C LEU A 125 -0.78 49.32 -15.37
N ALA A 126 0.09 50.32 -15.57
CA ALA A 126 1.53 50.11 -15.71
C ALA A 126 2.17 49.58 -14.41
N LEU A 127 1.82 50.16 -13.25
CA LEU A 127 2.25 49.70 -11.93
C LEU A 127 1.78 48.27 -11.65
N LYS A 128 0.53 47.97 -12.00
CA LYS A 128 -0.05 46.63 -11.90
C LYS A 128 0.72 45.62 -12.76
N GLU A 129 0.97 45.94 -14.04
CA GLU A 129 1.77 45.08 -14.93
C GLU A 129 3.22 44.94 -14.45
N ALA A 130 3.77 45.94 -13.77
CA ALA A 130 5.10 45.91 -13.14
C ALA A 130 5.12 45.12 -11.81
N GLY A 131 3.96 44.67 -11.31
CA GLY A 131 3.84 44.00 -10.01
C GLY A 131 3.93 44.94 -8.80
N GLN A 132 3.92 46.25 -9.01
CA GLN A 132 3.96 47.28 -7.97
C GLN A 132 2.53 47.59 -7.48
N LEU A 133 1.90 46.59 -6.87
CA LEU A 133 0.46 46.62 -6.55
C LEU A 133 0.11 47.66 -5.48
N ASP A 134 0.95 47.86 -4.45
CA ASP A 134 0.70 48.86 -3.40
C ASP A 134 0.70 50.29 -3.95
N GLU A 135 1.63 50.62 -4.84
CA GLU A 135 1.65 51.92 -5.52
C GLU A 135 0.44 52.08 -6.45
N ALA A 136 0.02 51.00 -7.12
CA ALA A 136 -1.18 51.01 -7.96
C ALA A 136 -2.44 51.27 -7.13
N LEU A 137 -2.57 50.64 -5.96
CA LEU A 137 -3.66 50.87 -5.01
C LEU A 137 -3.69 52.33 -4.55
N SER A 138 -2.56 52.87 -4.10
CA SER A 138 -2.47 54.26 -3.64
C SER A 138 -2.83 55.28 -4.74
N ALA A 139 -2.40 55.02 -5.98
CA ALA A 139 -2.74 55.86 -7.12
C ALA A 139 -4.25 55.83 -7.43
N MET A 140 -4.88 54.66 -7.36
CA MET A 140 -6.33 54.50 -7.55
C MET A 140 -7.14 55.14 -6.42
N GLU A 141 -6.72 54.99 -5.17
CA GLU A 141 -7.35 55.64 -4.01
C GLU A 141 -7.32 57.16 -4.12
N THR A 142 -6.17 57.73 -4.53
CA THR A 142 -6.02 59.17 -4.75
C THR A 142 -6.95 59.67 -5.86
N LEU A 143 -7.08 58.91 -6.95
CA LEU A 143 -7.99 59.24 -8.05
C LEU A 143 -9.46 59.20 -7.58
N LEU A 144 -9.84 58.14 -6.88
CA LEU A 144 -11.22 57.93 -6.40
C LEU A 144 -11.61 58.90 -5.27
N ALA A 145 -10.66 59.39 -4.50
CA ALA A 145 -10.90 60.47 -3.53
C ALA A 145 -11.29 61.79 -4.23
N LYS A 146 -10.71 62.07 -5.40
CA LYS A 146 -11.04 63.27 -6.21
C LYS A 146 -12.28 63.07 -7.07
N GLU A 147 -12.46 61.88 -7.65
CA GLU A 147 -13.59 61.55 -8.53
C GLU A 147 -14.34 60.29 -8.06
N PRO A 148 -15.10 60.36 -6.94
CA PRO A 148 -15.78 59.20 -6.38
C PRO A 148 -16.91 58.63 -7.25
N GLY A 149 -17.37 59.39 -8.25
CA GLY A 149 -18.37 58.96 -9.23
C GLY A 149 -17.78 58.31 -10.48
N ASN A 150 -16.44 58.20 -10.58
CA ASN A 150 -15.81 57.71 -11.80
C ASN A 150 -15.92 56.18 -11.93
N VAL A 151 -16.78 55.76 -12.85
CA VAL A 151 -17.09 54.34 -13.06
C VAL A 151 -15.88 53.53 -13.55
N ALA A 152 -15.08 54.09 -14.46
CA ALA A 152 -13.91 53.40 -15.02
C ALA A 152 -12.81 53.23 -13.97
N ALA A 153 -12.63 54.23 -13.10
CA ALA A 153 -11.68 54.15 -11.98
C ALA A 153 -12.07 53.07 -10.97
N TRP A 154 -13.35 52.94 -10.60
CA TRP A 154 -13.81 51.85 -9.71
C TRP A 154 -13.60 50.46 -10.32
N ALA A 155 -13.83 50.29 -11.62
CA ALA A 155 -13.57 49.04 -12.31
C ALA A 155 -12.06 48.71 -12.36
N ALA A 156 -11.21 49.68 -12.67
CA ALA A 156 -9.76 49.50 -12.65
C ALA A 156 -9.24 49.20 -11.23
N PHE A 157 -9.76 49.88 -10.20
CA PHE A 157 -9.41 49.63 -8.81
C PHE A 157 -9.78 48.21 -8.37
N SER A 158 -10.95 47.69 -8.81
CA SER A 158 -11.32 46.31 -8.54
C SER A 158 -10.33 45.29 -9.10
N ASP A 159 -9.77 45.53 -10.30
CA ASP A 159 -8.76 44.64 -10.87
C ASP A 159 -7.44 44.68 -10.10
N VAL A 160 -7.03 45.86 -9.62
CA VAL A 160 -5.80 46.02 -8.84
C VAL A 160 -5.97 45.36 -7.47
N LEU A 161 -7.11 45.56 -6.81
CA LEU A 161 -7.45 44.88 -5.54
C LEU A 161 -7.48 43.36 -5.70
N PHE A 162 -8.07 42.88 -6.79
CA PHE A 162 -8.16 41.45 -7.11
C PHE A 162 -6.77 40.82 -7.30
N ASP A 163 -5.89 41.49 -8.05
CA ASP A 163 -4.51 41.01 -8.26
C ASP A 163 -3.64 41.18 -7.00
N ALA A 164 -3.98 42.11 -6.11
CA ALA A 164 -3.39 42.25 -4.77
C ALA A 164 -3.93 41.21 -3.75
N GLY A 165 -4.86 40.34 -4.16
CA GLY A 165 -5.45 39.32 -3.29
C GLY A 165 -6.47 39.86 -2.27
N GLN A 166 -6.89 41.12 -2.39
CA GLN A 166 -7.94 41.73 -1.56
C GLN A 166 -9.32 41.45 -2.17
N ASP A 167 -9.69 40.17 -2.23
CA ASP A 167 -10.86 39.65 -2.95
C ASP A 167 -12.19 40.33 -2.52
N ASP A 168 -12.44 40.49 -1.22
CA ASP A 168 -13.66 41.14 -0.70
C ASP A 168 -13.74 42.62 -1.11
N ALA A 169 -12.62 43.34 -1.01
CA ALA A 169 -12.53 44.74 -1.41
C ALA A 169 -12.70 44.91 -2.93
N ALA A 170 -12.11 43.99 -3.72
CA ALA A 170 -12.27 43.96 -5.17
C ALA A 170 -13.74 43.80 -5.56
N GLN A 171 -14.46 42.88 -4.91
CA GLN A 171 -15.88 42.69 -5.14
C GLN A 171 -16.69 43.95 -4.80
N LEU A 172 -16.44 44.59 -3.65
CA LEU A 172 -17.12 45.83 -3.26
C LEU A 172 -16.87 46.99 -4.24
N ALA A 173 -15.63 47.13 -4.73
CA ALA A 173 -15.26 48.13 -5.74
C ALA A 173 -16.00 47.88 -7.06
N LEU A 174 -16.13 46.62 -7.46
CA LEU A 174 -16.84 46.26 -8.69
C LEU A 174 -18.37 46.42 -8.55
N GLU A 175 -18.94 46.09 -7.39
CA GLU A 175 -20.34 46.39 -7.05
C GLU A 175 -20.62 47.90 -7.07
N ARG A 176 -19.65 48.72 -6.67
CA ARG A 176 -19.75 50.18 -6.80
C ARG A 176 -19.77 50.62 -8.27
N ALA A 177 -18.88 50.08 -9.11
CA ALA A 177 -18.88 50.35 -10.55
C ALA A 177 -20.20 49.92 -11.23
N ILE A 178 -20.75 48.75 -10.84
CA ILE A 178 -22.03 48.26 -11.34
C ILE A 178 -23.18 49.16 -10.87
N ARG A 179 -23.21 49.60 -9.60
CA ARG A 179 -24.25 50.53 -9.13
C ARG A 179 -24.25 51.87 -9.87
N LEU A 180 -23.07 52.39 -10.21
CA LEU A 180 -22.95 53.65 -10.96
C LEU A 180 -23.32 53.49 -12.45
N LYS A 181 -23.14 52.29 -13.03
CA LYS A 181 -23.55 51.97 -14.40
C LYS A 181 -24.11 50.54 -14.51
N PRO A 182 -25.39 50.31 -14.15
CA PRO A 182 -25.96 48.96 -14.02
C PRO A 182 -26.02 48.15 -15.32
N THR A 183 -26.13 48.84 -16.47
CA THR A 183 -26.26 48.23 -17.80
C THR A 183 -24.92 47.87 -18.45
N SER A 184 -23.79 48.06 -17.76
CA SER A 184 -22.46 47.76 -18.31
C SER A 184 -22.17 46.26 -18.30
N ALA A 185 -22.38 45.59 -19.44
CA ALA A 185 -22.02 44.18 -19.61
C ALA A 185 -20.55 43.89 -19.23
N GLY A 186 -19.64 44.82 -19.52
CA GLY A 186 -18.22 44.69 -19.17
C GLY A 186 -17.93 44.58 -17.67
N HIS A 187 -18.72 45.22 -16.80
CA HIS A 187 -18.52 45.12 -15.34
C HIS A 187 -19.05 43.80 -14.79
N HIS A 188 -20.19 43.32 -15.31
CA HIS A 188 -20.73 42.01 -14.94
C HIS A 188 -19.83 40.87 -15.44
N LEU A 189 -19.22 41.00 -16.63
CA LEU A 189 -18.21 40.07 -17.13
C LEU A 189 -17.00 40.00 -16.18
N ARG A 190 -16.49 41.15 -15.72
CA ARG A 190 -15.42 41.22 -14.72
C ARG A 190 -15.82 40.54 -13.42
N MET A 191 -17.06 40.71 -12.98
CA MET A 191 -17.57 40.11 -11.74
C MET A 191 -17.62 38.59 -11.87
N ALA A 192 -18.19 38.09 -12.96
CA ALA A 192 -18.25 36.65 -13.23
C ALA A 192 -16.84 36.03 -13.36
N PHE A 193 -15.89 36.77 -13.93
CA PHE A 193 -14.49 36.36 -14.00
C PHE A 193 -13.85 36.27 -12.60
N HIS A 194 -13.96 37.31 -11.76
CA HIS A 194 -13.45 37.28 -10.38
C HIS A 194 -14.05 36.12 -9.57
N GLN A 195 -15.37 35.92 -9.66
CA GLN A 195 -16.06 34.80 -9.00
C GLN A 195 -15.53 33.44 -9.48
N SER A 196 -15.26 33.29 -10.79
CA SER A 196 -14.66 32.07 -11.34
C SER A 196 -13.27 31.80 -10.77
N GLN A 197 -12.43 32.84 -10.66
CA GLN A 197 -11.08 32.72 -10.11
C GLN A 197 -11.05 32.41 -8.59
N GLN A 198 -12.14 32.67 -7.88
CA GLN A 198 -12.35 32.30 -6.49
C GLN A 198 -12.99 30.91 -6.32
N GLY A 199 -13.24 30.19 -7.42
CA GLY A 199 -13.86 28.87 -7.41
C GLY A 199 -15.39 28.88 -7.26
N GLN A 200 -16.02 30.07 -7.28
CA GLN A 200 -17.47 30.26 -7.18
C GLN A 200 -18.15 30.10 -8.56
N TYR A 201 -17.96 28.93 -9.17
CA TYR A 201 -18.35 28.68 -10.57
C TYR A 201 -19.86 28.79 -10.80
N GLN A 202 -20.69 28.38 -9.82
CA GLN A 202 -22.14 28.49 -9.91
C GLN A 202 -22.61 29.95 -9.90
N THR A 203 -21.98 30.79 -9.08
CA THR A 203 -22.25 32.23 -9.03
C THR A 203 -21.86 32.89 -10.35
N ALA A 204 -20.67 32.57 -10.88
CA ALA A 204 -20.22 33.06 -12.18
C ALA A 204 -21.18 32.65 -13.31
N GLU A 205 -21.60 31.39 -13.34
CA GLU A 205 -22.60 30.89 -14.30
C GLU A 205 -23.91 31.68 -14.23
N ALA A 206 -24.42 31.94 -13.04
CA ALA A 206 -25.66 32.70 -12.86
C ALA A 206 -25.55 34.12 -13.46
N ILE A 207 -24.40 34.79 -13.27
CA ILE A 207 -24.12 36.11 -13.83
C ILE A 207 -24.06 36.05 -15.36
N TYR A 208 -23.31 35.11 -15.95
CA TYR A 208 -23.24 34.97 -17.40
C TYR A 208 -24.61 34.67 -18.04
N ARG A 209 -25.41 33.79 -17.43
CA ARG A 209 -26.78 33.51 -17.90
C ARG A 209 -27.71 34.71 -17.76
N ALA A 210 -27.51 35.56 -16.75
CA ALA A 210 -28.24 36.82 -16.64
C ALA A 210 -27.85 37.79 -17.78
N LEU A 211 -26.56 37.89 -18.10
CA LEU A 211 -26.07 38.72 -19.21
C LEU A 211 -26.64 38.30 -20.56
N LEU A 212 -26.69 36.99 -20.84
CA LEU A 212 -27.31 36.48 -22.07
C LEU A 212 -28.78 36.91 -22.20
N ARG A 213 -29.54 36.85 -21.10
CA ARG A 213 -30.95 37.29 -21.07
C ARG A 213 -31.12 38.81 -21.24
N GLN A 214 -30.10 39.60 -20.89
CA GLN A 214 -30.11 41.06 -20.98
C GLN A 214 -29.54 41.59 -22.30
N GLY A 215 -29.46 40.75 -23.34
CA GLY A 215 -28.98 41.15 -24.67
C GLY A 215 -27.48 40.99 -24.88
N GLY A 216 -26.77 40.29 -23.98
CA GLY A 216 -25.35 39.95 -24.13
C GLY A 216 -25.06 38.81 -25.12
N ASP A 217 -26.06 38.29 -25.83
CA ASP A 217 -25.90 37.14 -26.75
C ASP A 217 -24.96 37.44 -27.95
N SER A 218 -24.83 38.70 -28.36
CA SER A 218 -23.93 39.10 -29.44
C SER A 218 -22.46 39.25 -28.99
N LEU A 219 -22.15 39.04 -27.70
CA LEU A 219 -20.80 39.20 -27.15
C LEU A 219 -20.12 37.84 -27.01
N ALA A 220 -19.09 37.59 -27.82
CA ALA A 220 -18.30 36.35 -27.77
C ALA A 220 -17.78 36.05 -26.34
N SER A 221 -17.30 37.07 -25.63
CA SER A 221 -16.75 36.95 -24.27
C SER A 221 -17.76 36.44 -23.22
N VAL A 222 -19.06 36.69 -23.39
CA VAL A 222 -20.10 36.17 -22.47
C VAL A 222 -20.24 34.65 -22.65
N HIS A 223 -20.26 34.19 -23.90
CA HIS A 223 -20.32 32.76 -24.22
C HIS A 223 -19.05 32.02 -23.78
N THR A 224 -17.87 32.60 -24.05
CA THR A 224 -16.58 32.05 -23.60
C THR A 224 -16.51 31.93 -22.09
N GLY A 225 -16.88 32.99 -21.36
CA GLY A 225 -16.89 32.99 -19.89
C GLY A 225 -17.87 31.95 -19.29
N LEU A 226 -19.08 31.84 -19.85
CA LEU A 226 -20.03 30.81 -19.42
C LEU A 226 -19.50 29.40 -19.69
N ALA A 227 -18.88 29.18 -20.86
CA ALA A 227 -18.26 27.90 -21.18
C ALA A 227 -17.13 27.56 -20.20
N GLN A 228 -16.25 28.50 -19.83
CA GLN A 228 -15.24 28.27 -18.78
C GLN A 228 -15.87 27.84 -17.46
N ALA A 229 -16.90 28.56 -17.00
CA ALA A 229 -17.57 28.27 -15.74
C ALA A 229 -18.21 26.88 -15.74
N LEU A 230 -18.77 26.45 -16.87
CA LEU A 230 -19.34 25.10 -17.06
C LEU A 230 -18.25 24.02 -17.12
N ILE A 231 -17.14 24.26 -17.84
CA ILE A 231 -16.00 23.33 -17.90
C ILE A 231 -15.41 23.11 -16.50
N SER A 232 -15.26 24.16 -15.70
CA SER A 232 -14.78 24.06 -14.32
C SER A 232 -15.74 23.32 -13.38
N GLN A 233 -16.99 23.13 -13.80
CA GLN A 233 -17.98 22.28 -13.13
C GLN A 233 -18.06 20.86 -13.71
N GLY A 234 -17.21 20.51 -14.69
CA GLY A 234 -17.24 19.22 -15.38
C GLY A 234 -18.37 19.07 -16.41
N ARG A 235 -19.15 20.13 -16.68
CA ARG A 235 -20.31 20.13 -17.57
C ARG A 235 -19.89 20.40 -19.02
N LEU A 236 -19.09 19.50 -19.59
CA LEU A 236 -18.45 19.69 -20.90
C LEU A 236 -19.45 19.76 -22.05
N GLU A 237 -20.52 18.95 -22.01
CA GLU A 237 -21.53 18.90 -23.07
C GLU A 237 -22.28 20.24 -23.22
N GLU A 238 -22.59 20.90 -22.11
CA GLU A 238 -23.26 22.20 -22.11
C GLU A 238 -22.32 23.34 -22.53
N ALA A 239 -21.01 23.21 -22.28
CA ALA A 239 -20.02 24.21 -22.66
C ALA A 239 -19.76 24.24 -24.17
N GLN A 240 -19.85 23.08 -24.85
CA GLN A 240 -19.50 22.95 -26.27
C GLN A 240 -20.27 23.91 -27.21
N PRO A 241 -21.61 23.99 -27.18
CA PRO A 241 -22.35 24.90 -28.08
C PRO A 241 -22.03 26.39 -27.81
N LEU A 242 -21.68 26.74 -26.57
CA LEU A 242 -21.31 28.11 -26.21
C LEU A 242 -19.96 28.50 -26.79
N ILE A 243 -18.98 27.59 -26.78
CA ILE A 243 -17.68 27.84 -27.42
C ILE A 243 -17.85 28.01 -28.93
N ALA A 244 -18.64 27.13 -29.56
CA ALA A 244 -18.94 27.25 -30.99
C ALA A 244 -19.56 28.63 -31.31
N ARG A 245 -20.54 29.05 -30.51
CA ARG A 245 -21.17 30.37 -30.65
C ARG A 245 -20.17 31.52 -30.44
N ALA A 246 -19.28 31.43 -29.46
CA ALA A 246 -18.26 32.44 -29.22
C ALA A 246 -17.31 32.60 -30.43
N MET A 247 -16.91 31.48 -31.04
CA MET A 247 -16.03 31.46 -32.21
C MET A 247 -16.73 31.90 -33.51
N GLU A 248 -18.04 31.68 -33.62
CA GLU A 248 -18.85 32.28 -34.70
C GLU A 248 -18.92 33.80 -34.61
N LEU A 249 -19.03 34.33 -33.38
CA LEU A 249 -19.11 35.78 -33.13
C LEU A 249 -17.75 36.47 -33.27
N ASP A 250 -16.68 35.83 -32.81
CA ASP A 250 -15.31 36.30 -32.97
C ASP A 250 -14.34 35.11 -33.12
N ALA A 251 -13.97 34.82 -34.36
CA ALA A 251 -13.05 33.74 -34.70
C ALA A 251 -11.60 33.99 -34.25
N ASN A 252 -11.24 35.23 -33.88
CA ASN A 252 -9.90 35.60 -33.45
C ASN A 252 -9.77 35.74 -31.93
N LEU A 253 -10.86 35.50 -31.17
CA LEU A 253 -10.83 35.58 -29.71
C LEU A 253 -10.02 34.41 -29.12
N ILE A 254 -8.79 34.71 -28.69
CA ILE A 254 -7.82 33.73 -28.18
C ILE A 254 -8.41 32.90 -27.03
N ASP A 255 -9.11 33.54 -26.09
CA ASP A 255 -9.70 32.87 -24.93
C ASP A 255 -10.72 31.79 -25.33
N SER A 256 -11.44 31.96 -26.44
CA SER A 256 -12.39 30.96 -26.96
C SER A 256 -11.67 29.72 -27.49
N HIS A 257 -10.53 29.89 -28.15
CA HIS A 257 -9.73 28.75 -28.61
C HIS A 257 -9.10 28.02 -27.42
N LEU A 258 -8.58 28.75 -26.43
CA LEU A 258 -8.04 28.14 -25.21
C LEU A 258 -9.12 27.44 -24.37
N ALA A 259 -10.35 27.97 -24.37
CA ALA A 259 -11.54 27.30 -23.83
C ALA A 259 -11.77 25.94 -24.50
N HIS A 260 -11.73 25.95 -25.84
CA HIS A 260 -12.00 24.79 -26.66
C HIS A 260 -10.93 23.72 -26.46
N ALA A 261 -9.66 24.13 -26.42
CA ALA A 261 -8.53 23.27 -26.08
C ALA A 261 -8.74 22.59 -24.72
N ARG A 262 -9.08 23.36 -23.68
CA ARG A 262 -9.33 22.82 -22.33
C ARG A 262 -10.51 21.83 -22.32
N LEU A 263 -11.60 22.15 -23.03
CA LEU A 263 -12.75 21.25 -23.16
C LEU A 263 -12.32 19.93 -23.83
N HIS A 264 -11.57 20.00 -24.93
CA HIS A 264 -11.05 18.84 -25.64
C HIS A 264 -10.15 17.98 -24.77
N PHE A 265 -9.18 18.57 -24.08
CA PHE A 265 -8.28 17.85 -23.20
C PHE A 265 -9.01 17.16 -22.05
N LEU A 266 -9.93 17.84 -21.37
CA LEU A 266 -10.72 17.25 -20.27
C LEU A 266 -11.66 16.14 -20.75
N ALA A 267 -12.12 16.21 -22.00
CA ALA A 267 -12.87 15.14 -22.66
C ALA A 267 -11.97 13.98 -23.17
N GLY A 268 -10.65 14.05 -22.97
CA GLY A 268 -9.70 13.05 -23.44
C GLY A 268 -9.39 13.08 -24.94
N ARG A 269 -9.83 14.13 -25.65
CA ARG A 269 -9.59 14.34 -27.10
C ARG A 269 -8.35 15.20 -27.29
N LEU A 270 -7.17 14.59 -27.23
CA LEU A 270 -5.92 15.35 -27.22
C LEU A 270 -5.59 15.99 -28.56
N GLY A 271 -5.76 15.28 -29.69
CA GLY A 271 -5.48 15.79 -31.03
C GLY A 271 -6.10 17.17 -31.33
N PRO A 272 -7.45 17.31 -31.28
CA PRO A 272 -8.11 18.61 -31.45
C PRO A 272 -7.70 19.63 -30.40
N GLY A 273 -7.50 19.17 -29.14
CA GLY A 273 -7.05 20.05 -28.06
C GLY A 273 -5.71 20.72 -28.36
N TRP A 274 -4.75 19.99 -28.94
CA TRP A 274 -3.45 20.53 -29.34
C TRP A 274 -3.57 21.59 -30.44
N ALA A 275 -4.45 21.36 -31.42
CA ALA A 275 -4.67 22.29 -32.52
C ALA A 275 -5.16 23.66 -32.02
N ASP A 276 -6.11 23.68 -31.08
CA ASP A 276 -6.61 24.91 -30.48
C ASP A 276 -5.60 25.52 -29.49
N TYR A 277 -4.82 24.68 -28.80
CA TYR A 277 -3.83 25.15 -27.82
C TYR A 277 -2.67 25.93 -28.45
N GLU A 278 -2.45 25.84 -29.76
CA GLU A 278 -1.50 26.69 -30.50
C GLU A 278 -1.83 28.18 -30.41
N TRP A 279 -3.11 28.53 -30.18
CA TRP A 279 -3.54 29.92 -30.01
C TRP A 279 -2.90 30.60 -28.79
N ARG A 280 -2.33 29.84 -27.84
CA ARG A 280 -1.57 30.39 -26.71
C ARG A 280 -0.41 31.29 -27.17
N LYS A 281 0.20 30.99 -28.33
CA LYS A 281 1.31 31.75 -28.91
C LYS A 281 0.90 33.12 -29.45
N ARG A 282 -0.41 33.38 -29.56
CA ARG A 282 -0.98 34.69 -29.93
C ARG A 282 -1.33 35.55 -28.72
N HIS A 283 -1.25 34.98 -27.50
CA HIS A 283 -1.51 35.72 -26.28
C HIS A 283 -0.41 36.78 -26.05
N ILE A 284 -0.78 37.90 -25.43
CA ILE A 284 0.12 39.04 -25.21
C ILE A 284 1.34 38.69 -24.32
N ASP A 285 1.22 37.65 -23.51
CA ASP A 285 2.28 37.17 -22.61
C ASP A 285 3.24 36.19 -23.28
N PHE A 286 2.96 35.74 -24.51
CA PHE A 286 3.88 34.92 -25.27
C PHE A 286 4.95 35.80 -25.91
N THR A 287 6.22 35.54 -25.56
CA THR A 287 7.36 36.21 -26.18
C THR A 287 7.98 35.30 -27.22
N PRO A 288 7.87 35.62 -28.54
CA PRO A 288 8.48 34.81 -29.57
C PRO A 288 10.01 34.82 -29.43
N PRO A 289 10.68 33.66 -29.60
CA PRO A 289 12.13 33.60 -29.51
C PRO A 289 12.76 34.26 -30.75
N HIS A 290 13.79 35.09 -30.55
CA HIS A 290 14.55 35.70 -31.64
C HIS A 290 15.67 34.76 -32.13
N LEU A 291 15.29 33.72 -32.88
CA LEU A 291 16.22 32.72 -33.42
C LEU A 291 16.27 32.78 -34.95
N SER A 292 17.45 32.58 -35.52
CA SER A 292 17.69 32.55 -36.98
C SER A 292 17.54 31.14 -37.59
N VAL A 293 17.17 30.15 -36.78
CA VAL A 293 17.00 28.74 -37.18
C VAL A 293 15.52 28.41 -37.34
N PRO A 294 15.14 27.50 -38.27
CA PRO A 294 13.74 27.19 -38.52
C PRO A 294 13.08 26.41 -37.37
N LEU A 295 11.76 26.55 -37.25
CA LEU A 295 10.95 25.68 -36.40
C LEU A 295 11.00 24.24 -36.94
N TRP A 296 11.09 23.25 -36.05
CA TRP A 296 11.04 21.84 -36.42
C TRP A 296 9.62 21.43 -36.87
N ASP A 297 9.57 20.62 -37.92
CA ASP A 297 8.34 20.21 -38.63
C ASP A 297 7.75 18.87 -38.14
N GLY A 298 8.41 18.20 -37.19
CA GLY A 298 8.01 16.90 -36.66
C GLY A 298 8.57 15.70 -37.43
N LEU A 299 9.33 15.90 -38.52
CA LEU A 299 9.98 14.81 -39.25
C LEU A 299 11.23 14.29 -38.52
N PRO A 300 11.65 13.02 -38.73
CA PRO A 300 12.87 12.49 -38.13
C PRO A 300 14.08 13.39 -38.35
N LEU A 301 14.85 13.64 -37.29
CA LEU A 301 15.97 14.60 -37.31
C LEU A 301 17.18 14.09 -38.10
N ALA A 302 17.35 12.76 -38.24
CA ALA A 302 18.34 12.13 -39.12
C ALA A 302 19.78 12.71 -38.99
N GLY A 303 20.23 12.95 -37.75
CA GLY A 303 21.54 13.52 -37.43
C GLY A 303 21.54 15.03 -37.14
N ARG A 304 20.43 15.73 -37.41
CA ARG A 304 20.28 17.16 -37.12
C ARG A 304 20.19 17.44 -35.62
N SER A 305 20.65 18.63 -35.25
CA SER A 305 20.57 19.16 -33.90
C SER A 305 19.32 20.01 -33.69
N ILE A 306 18.67 19.86 -32.53
CA ILE A 306 17.44 20.59 -32.18
C ILE A 306 17.61 21.30 -30.83
N LEU A 307 17.19 22.57 -30.76
CA LEU A 307 17.03 23.31 -29.51
C LEU A 307 15.57 23.21 -29.02
N LEU A 308 15.37 22.63 -27.85
CA LEU A 308 14.09 22.66 -27.13
C LEU A 308 14.06 23.88 -26.22
N LEU A 309 13.01 24.68 -26.34
CA LEU A 309 12.77 25.81 -25.47
C LEU A 309 11.77 25.41 -24.38
N GLY A 310 12.22 25.42 -23.12
CA GLY A 310 11.34 25.31 -21.97
C GLY A 310 10.29 26.44 -22.02
N GLU A 311 9.03 26.06 -21.84
CA GLU A 311 7.89 26.98 -21.80
C GLU A 311 7.20 26.82 -20.44
N GLN A 312 6.60 27.89 -19.92
CA GLN A 312 5.74 27.88 -18.72
C GLN A 312 6.47 27.45 -17.43
N GLY A 313 5.93 26.49 -16.68
CA GLY A 313 6.39 26.10 -15.35
C GLY A 313 7.39 24.95 -15.36
N ALA A 314 8.02 24.72 -14.20
CA ALA A 314 8.95 23.61 -14.03
C ALA A 314 8.27 22.24 -14.18
N GLY A 315 7.01 22.11 -13.75
CA GLY A 315 6.21 20.89 -13.92
C GLY A 315 5.98 20.54 -15.39
N ASP A 316 5.67 21.54 -16.22
CA ASP A 316 5.50 21.36 -17.66
C ASP A 316 6.79 20.92 -18.32
N THR A 317 7.90 21.56 -17.94
CA THR A 317 9.23 21.16 -18.44
C THR A 317 9.53 19.71 -18.10
N ILE A 318 9.39 19.32 -16.83
CA ILE A 318 9.62 17.93 -16.40
C ILE A 318 8.70 16.96 -17.13
N GLN A 319 7.42 17.29 -17.31
CA GLN A 319 6.47 16.40 -17.96
C GLN A 319 6.80 16.17 -19.42
N PHE A 320 7.07 17.21 -20.20
CA PHE A 320 7.24 17.09 -21.65
C PHE A 320 8.65 16.66 -22.07
N LEU A 321 9.63 16.66 -21.17
CA LEU A 321 10.93 16.01 -21.42
C LEU A 321 10.81 14.50 -21.74
N ARG A 322 9.67 13.87 -21.44
CA ARG A 322 9.35 12.49 -21.87
C ARG A 322 9.46 12.23 -23.38
N TYR A 323 9.41 13.27 -24.21
CA TYR A 323 9.55 13.14 -25.66
C TYR A 323 11.02 13.15 -26.12
N VAL A 324 11.99 13.51 -25.26
CA VAL A 324 13.42 13.51 -25.61
C VAL A 324 13.90 12.15 -26.14
N PRO A 325 13.55 11.00 -25.52
CA PRO A 325 13.93 9.70 -26.08
C PRO A 325 13.43 9.45 -27.50
N MET A 326 12.26 10.01 -27.87
CA MET A 326 11.70 9.87 -29.22
C MET A 326 12.46 10.73 -30.23
N LEU A 327 12.88 11.93 -29.85
CA LEU A 327 13.75 12.79 -30.67
C LEU A 327 15.11 12.12 -30.93
N VAL A 328 15.71 11.53 -29.90
CA VAL A 328 16.98 10.79 -30.01
C VAL A 328 16.82 9.55 -30.88
N ALA A 329 15.72 8.80 -30.73
CA ALA A 329 15.42 7.66 -31.60
C ALA A 329 15.23 8.06 -33.07
N GLY A 330 14.76 9.28 -33.33
CA GLY A 330 14.72 9.90 -34.65
C GLY A 330 16.07 10.42 -35.17
N GLY A 331 17.18 10.16 -34.47
CA GLY A 331 18.53 10.61 -34.82
C GLY A 331 18.85 12.04 -34.40
N GLY A 332 18.09 12.62 -33.48
CA GLY A 332 18.27 14.01 -33.03
C GLY A 332 19.38 14.20 -32.01
N LYS A 333 20.20 15.24 -32.18
CA LYS A 333 21.06 15.77 -31.11
C LYS A 333 20.32 16.87 -30.36
N VAL A 334 19.85 16.59 -29.15
CA VAL A 334 18.88 17.43 -28.44
C VAL A 334 19.57 18.37 -27.44
N PHE A 335 19.31 19.67 -27.54
CA PHE A 335 19.71 20.69 -26.57
C PHE A 335 18.47 21.24 -25.87
N LEU A 336 18.58 21.63 -24.60
CA LEU A 336 17.47 22.22 -23.85
C LEU A 336 17.84 23.60 -23.30
N ALA A 337 17.04 24.62 -23.58
CA ALA A 337 17.06 25.88 -22.86
C ALA A 337 16.00 25.85 -21.74
N THR A 338 16.39 26.05 -20.48
CA THR A 338 15.50 25.96 -19.31
C THR A 338 15.95 26.86 -18.16
N SER A 339 15.13 26.98 -17.12
CA SER A 339 15.45 27.77 -15.93
C SER A 339 16.66 27.22 -15.15
N PRO A 340 17.44 28.08 -14.46
CA PRO A 340 18.57 27.65 -13.64
C PRO A 340 18.22 26.64 -12.54
N ALA A 341 17.00 26.67 -12.02
CA ALA A 341 16.56 25.77 -10.94
C ALA A 341 16.46 24.30 -11.39
N LEU A 342 16.16 24.05 -12.67
CA LEU A 342 16.04 22.72 -13.25
C LEU A 342 17.36 22.19 -13.82
N ALA A 343 18.26 23.06 -14.26
CA ALA A 343 19.48 22.67 -14.95
C ALA A 343 20.32 21.61 -14.19
N PRO A 344 20.56 21.71 -12.86
CA PRO A 344 21.32 20.70 -12.13
C PRO A 344 20.74 19.28 -12.19
N LEU A 345 19.41 19.14 -12.26
CA LEU A 345 18.74 17.85 -12.38
C LEU A 345 18.84 17.30 -13.81
N LEU A 346 18.77 18.18 -14.80
CA LEU A 346 18.65 17.81 -16.21
C LEU A 346 20.00 17.59 -16.91
N GLN A 347 21.10 18.09 -16.33
CA GLN A 347 22.44 17.96 -16.89
C GLN A 347 22.85 16.49 -17.14
N SER A 348 22.36 15.57 -16.32
CA SER A 348 22.64 14.12 -16.44
C SER A 348 21.52 13.33 -17.11
N MET A 349 20.48 13.99 -17.63
CA MET A 349 19.36 13.31 -18.27
C MET A 349 19.83 12.60 -19.56
N PRO A 350 19.64 11.27 -19.68
CA PRO A 350 19.98 10.55 -20.91
C PRO A 350 19.23 11.11 -22.13
N GLY A 351 19.97 11.37 -23.20
CA GLY A 351 19.44 11.86 -24.48
C GLY A 351 19.54 13.37 -24.69
N LEU A 352 19.84 14.16 -23.65
CA LEU A 352 20.22 15.56 -23.80
C LEU A 352 21.72 15.66 -24.08
N ALA A 353 22.09 16.44 -25.09
CA ALA A 353 23.47 16.76 -25.42
C ALA A 353 24.03 17.86 -24.52
N ASP A 354 23.22 18.89 -24.21
CA ASP A 354 23.55 19.93 -23.24
C ASP A 354 22.28 20.65 -22.74
N VAL A 355 22.39 21.30 -21.58
CA VAL A 355 21.34 22.10 -20.95
C VAL A 355 21.87 23.52 -20.75
N VAL A 356 21.13 24.50 -21.27
CA VAL A 356 21.49 25.92 -21.27
C VAL A 356 20.47 26.70 -20.47
N THR A 357 20.93 27.73 -19.76
CA THR A 357 20.12 28.59 -18.92
C THR A 357 20.11 30.02 -19.45
N ASP A 358 19.12 30.79 -19.03
CA ASP A 358 18.98 32.22 -19.38
C ASP A 358 20.29 33.00 -19.12
N GLY A 359 20.62 33.91 -20.06
CA GLY A 359 21.83 34.75 -20.00
C GLY A 359 23.11 34.14 -20.58
N LYS A 360 23.11 32.85 -20.96
CA LYS A 360 24.21 32.22 -21.71
C LYS A 360 23.94 32.25 -23.22
N SER A 361 25.00 32.22 -24.03
CA SER A 361 24.89 32.11 -25.48
C SER A 361 24.24 30.79 -25.87
N LEU A 362 23.15 30.85 -26.66
CA LEU A 362 22.47 29.67 -27.14
C LEU A 362 23.38 28.84 -28.08
N PRO A 363 23.27 27.50 -28.05
CA PRO A 363 24.06 26.63 -28.91
C PRO A 363 23.63 26.77 -30.36
N LYS A 364 24.58 26.63 -31.29
CA LYS A 364 24.27 26.54 -32.71
C LYS A 364 23.54 25.21 -32.98
N THR A 365 22.32 25.31 -33.50
CA THR A 365 21.44 24.17 -33.80
C THR A 365 20.85 24.29 -35.21
N ASP A 366 20.30 23.20 -35.76
CA ASP A 366 19.73 23.19 -37.12
C ASP A 366 18.23 23.55 -37.17
N CYS A 367 17.53 23.43 -36.04
CA CYS A 367 16.14 23.81 -35.84
C CYS A 367 15.81 23.94 -34.36
N TYR A 368 14.63 24.46 -34.03
CA TYR A 368 14.14 24.55 -32.65
C TYR A 368 12.66 24.14 -32.52
N ALA A 369 12.22 23.83 -31.31
CA ALA A 369 10.81 23.63 -30.98
C ALA A 369 10.52 24.12 -29.56
N HIS A 370 9.30 24.59 -29.30
CA HIS A 370 8.83 24.76 -27.92
C HIS A 370 8.50 23.40 -27.33
N LEU A 371 8.86 23.16 -26.08
CA LEU A 371 8.76 21.83 -25.48
C LEU A 371 7.31 21.30 -25.44
N LEU A 372 6.32 22.17 -25.27
CA LEU A 372 4.90 21.78 -25.25
C LEU A 372 4.37 21.44 -26.65
N ASP A 373 5.00 21.94 -27.71
CA ASP A 373 4.63 21.60 -29.10
C ASP A 373 4.89 20.13 -29.42
N LEU A 374 5.80 19.49 -28.67
CA LEU A 374 6.20 18.10 -28.94
C LEU A 374 4.99 17.15 -28.89
N ALA A 375 4.03 17.36 -27.99
CA ALA A 375 2.83 16.50 -27.97
C ALA A 375 1.99 16.64 -29.24
N ALA A 376 1.87 17.86 -29.79
CA ALA A 376 1.17 18.10 -31.04
C ALA A 376 1.94 17.51 -32.24
N LEU A 377 3.26 17.74 -32.29
CA LEU A 377 4.15 17.27 -33.36
C LEU A 377 4.23 15.74 -33.42
N PHE A 378 4.24 15.06 -32.27
CA PHE A 378 4.16 13.61 -32.18
C PHE A 378 2.72 13.05 -32.25
N LYS A 379 1.71 13.92 -32.46
CA LYS A 379 0.29 13.55 -32.57
C LYS A 379 -0.17 12.69 -31.38
N THR A 380 0.17 13.14 -30.19
CA THR A 380 -0.11 12.40 -28.95
C THR A 380 -1.61 12.36 -28.68
N GLU A 381 -2.11 11.14 -28.58
CA GLU A 381 -3.44 10.76 -28.09
C GLU A 381 -3.31 10.03 -26.76
N LEU A 382 -4.42 9.83 -26.02
CA LEU A 382 -4.39 9.15 -24.72
C LEU A 382 -3.70 7.78 -24.77
N SER A 383 -3.87 7.03 -25.87
CA SER A 383 -3.26 5.71 -26.07
C SER A 383 -1.80 5.76 -26.50
N SER A 384 -1.30 6.91 -26.98
CA SER A 384 0.07 7.08 -27.48
C SER A 384 0.94 7.98 -26.61
N ILE A 385 0.43 8.45 -25.45
CA ILE A 385 1.25 9.14 -24.46
C ILE A 385 2.48 8.28 -24.13
N PRO A 386 3.71 8.83 -24.25
CA PRO A 386 4.91 8.12 -23.82
C PRO A 386 4.95 8.09 -22.29
N ALA A 387 4.27 7.09 -21.71
CA ALA A 387 4.07 6.91 -20.28
C ALA A 387 5.19 6.08 -19.62
N ARG A 388 6.22 5.68 -20.37
CA ARG A 388 7.35 4.90 -19.84
C ARG A 388 8.17 5.75 -18.86
N VAL A 389 8.29 5.25 -17.63
CA VAL A 389 9.07 5.84 -16.54
C VAL A 389 10.01 4.78 -15.95
N PRO A 390 11.13 5.17 -15.32
CA PRO A 390 11.65 6.52 -15.22
C PRO A 390 12.28 7.02 -16.53
N TYR A 391 12.14 8.32 -16.82
CA TYR A 391 12.92 9.02 -17.86
C TYR A 391 13.85 10.10 -17.27
N LEU A 392 13.72 10.38 -15.98
CA LEU A 392 14.70 11.13 -15.19
C LEU A 392 15.36 10.20 -14.17
N GLN A 393 16.59 10.52 -13.78
CA GLN A 393 17.32 9.81 -12.73
C GLN A 393 17.63 10.77 -11.59
N ALA A 394 17.47 10.31 -10.35
CA ALA A 394 17.89 11.07 -9.20
C ALA A 394 19.42 11.04 -9.10
N PRO A 395 20.08 12.17 -8.75
CA PRO A 395 21.52 12.17 -8.51
C PRO A 395 21.85 11.35 -7.25
N PRO A 396 23.13 10.95 -7.06
CA PRO A 396 23.60 10.37 -5.80
C PRO A 396 23.23 11.26 -4.62
N VAL A 397 22.76 10.66 -3.52
CA VAL A 397 22.27 11.39 -2.34
C VAL A 397 23.45 11.98 -1.56
N PRO A 398 23.56 13.31 -1.44
CA PRO A 398 24.55 13.96 -0.58
C PRO A 398 24.29 13.70 0.90
N GLU A 399 25.33 13.71 1.75
CA GLU A 399 25.21 13.41 3.18
C GLU A 399 24.19 14.29 3.92
N ASN A 400 24.10 15.58 3.57
CA ASN A 400 23.16 16.53 4.18
C ASN A 400 21.68 16.24 3.80
N LEU A 401 21.44 15.42 2.77
CA LEU A 401 20.11 15.03 2.29
C LEU A 401 19.71 13.60 2.70
N ILE A 402 20.49 12.91 3.53
CA ILE A 402 20.12 11.58 4.01
C ILE A 402 18.93 11.66 4.97
N ILE A 403 17.87 10.92 4.66
CA ILE A 403 16.67 10.83 5.50
C ILE A 403 16.90 9.78 6.60
N LYS A 404 16.83 10.20 7.87
CA LYS A 404 16.84 9.30 9.03
C LYS A 404 15.40 9.03 9.47
N ALA A 405 14.96 7.78 9.37
CA ALA A 405 13.61 7.38 9.77
C ALA A 405 13.57 6.95 11.25
N PRO A 406 12.52 7.33 12.00
CA PRO A 406 12.30 6.81 13.35
C PRO A 406 12.15 5.29 13.40
N GLN A 407 12.48 4.68 14.53
CA GLN A 407 12.29 3.23 14.74
C GLN A 407 10.79 2.88 14.66
N GLY A 408 10.47 1.77 13.97
CA GLY A 408 9.07 1.36 13.72
C GLY A 408 8.43 2.02 12.50
N THR A 409 9.18 2.82 11.73
CA THR A 409 8.72 3.32 10.43
C THR A 409 8.66 2.18 9.42
N HIS A 410 7.48 1.96 8.84
CA HIS A 410 7.22 1.05 7.73
C HIS A 410 7.03 1.79 6.40
N LEU A 411 6.63 3.07 6.45
CA LEU A 411 6.39 3.90 5.28
C LEU A 411 6.94 5.34 5.47
N LYS A 412 7.84 5.78 4.59
CA LYS A 412 8.33 7.17 4.51
C LYS A 412 7.55 7.96 3.46
N VAL A 413 6.84 9.00 3.91
CA VAL A 413 5.92 9.78 3.07
C VAL A 413 6.38 11.22 2.94
N GLY A 414 6.67 11.66 1.71
CA GLY A 414 6.94 13.08 1.42
C GLY A 414 5.67 13.86 1.15
N LEU A 415 5.56 15.10 1.63
CA LEU A 415 4.37 15.94 1.55
C LEU A 415 4.66 17.30 0.92
N ALA A 416 3.79 17.78 0.02
CA ALA A 416 3.70 19.20 -0.31
C ALA A 416 2.25 19.60 -0.58
N PHE A 417 1.78 20.69 0.03
CA PHE A 417 0.37 21.04 0.13
C PHE A 417 -0.01 22.34 -0.57
N ALA A 418 0.98 23.08 -1.06
CA ALA A 418 0.79 24.30 -1.83
C ALA A 418 1.77 24.39 -2.99
N GLY A 419 1.37 25.08 -4.05
CA GLY A 419 2.26 25.46 -5.15
C GLY A 419 2.90 26.82 -4.92
N ASN A 420 3.17 27.53 -6.03
CA ASN A 420 3.76 28.87 -5.99
C ASN A 420 2.65 29.91 -5.85
N PRO A 421 2.60 30.71 -4.76
CA PRO A 421 1.56 31.71 -4.55
C PRO A 421 1.48 32.79 -5.65
N ARG A 422 2.57 33.02 -6.39
CA ARG A 422 2.60 33.97 -7.52
C ARG A 422 1.90 33.44 -8.77
N HIS A 423 1.53 32.16 -8.82
CA HIS A 423 0.84 31.57 -9.96
C HIS A 423 -0.67 31.88 -9.91
N ARG A 424 -1.23 32.37 -11.04
CA ARG A 424 -2.59 32.95 -11.14
C ARG A 424 -3.76 32.01 -10.77
N GLY A 425 -3.51 30.71 -10.55
CA GLY A 425 -4.51 29.72 -10.11
C GLY A 425 -4.13 28.97 -8.83
N ASP A 426 -3.05 29.34 -8.15
CA ASP A 426 -2.50 28.54 -7.05
C ASP A 426 -3.49 28.38 -5.88
N ARG A 427 -4.23 29.44 -5.57
CA ARG A 427 -5.24 29.47 -4.51
C ARG A 427 -6.29 28.36 -4.61
N LEU A 428 -6.59 27.88 -5.83
CA LEU A 428 -7.61 26.85 -6.06
C LEU A 428 -7.07 25.43 -5.91
N ARG A 429 -5.76 25.24 -6.10
CA ARG A 429 -5.08 23.93 -6.08
C ARG A 429 -4.23 23.71 -4.83
N SER A 430 -3.97 24.75 -4.05
CA SER A 430 -3.27 24.69 -2.76
C SER A 430 -4.27 24.51 -1.62
N MET A 431 -3.84 23.82 -0.56
CA MET A 431 -4.65 23.60 0.65
C MET A 431 -3.98 24.18 1.88
N ALA A 432 -4.76 24.53 2.90
CA ALA A 432 -4.22 24.92 4.20
C ALA A 432 -3.56 23.71 4.90
N PHE A 433 -2.41 23.92 5.54
CA PHE A 433 -1.67 22.86 6.24
C PHE A 433 -2.51 22.09 7.26
N ALA A 434 -3.39 22.79 7.99
CA ALA A 434 -4.26 22.19 9.01
C ALA A 434 -5.11 21.00 8.49
N LYS A 435 -5.38 20.96 7.17
CA LYS A 435 -6.12 19.85 6.53
C LYS A 435 -5.34 18.54 6.56
N LEU A 436 -4.01 18.57 6.64
CA LEU A 436 -3.16 17.38 6.71
C LEU A 436 -3.06 16.75 8.10
N ALA A 437 -3.49 17.46 9.15
CA ALA A 437 -3.37 17.01 10.54
C ALA A 437 -3.84 15.56 10.79
N PRO A 438 -4.94 15.06 10.19
CA PRO A 438 -5.38 13.68 10.39
C PRO A 438 -4.35 12.62 9.95
N LEU A 439 -3.45 12.92 9.00
CA LEU A 439 -2.48 11.96 8.48
C LEU A 439 -1.39 11.62 9.50
N PHE A 440 -0.97 12.59 10.32
CA PHE A 440 0.15 12.45 11.25
C PHE A 440 -0.11 11.50 12.43
N GLY A 441 -1.36 11.06 12.63
CA GLY A 441 -1.73 10.07 13.65
C GLY A 441 -1.55 8.60 13.22
N LEU A 442 -1.16 8.33 11.97
CA LEU A 442 -1.03 6.98 11.44
C LEU A 442 0.25 6.29 11.93
N GLN A 443 0.09 5.27 12.79
CA GLN A 443 1.22 4.47 13.27
C GLN A 443 1.90 3.72 12.12
N GLY A 444 3.24 3.70 12.13
CA GLY A 444 4.06 3.06 11.10
C GLY A 444 4.37 3.95 9.88
N ALA A 445 3.80 5.15 9.78
CA ALA A 445 4.18 6.14 8.77
C ALA A 445 5.02 7.28 9.37
N ALA A 446 6.06 7.70 8.67
CA ALA A 446 6.85 8.90 8.98
C ALA A 446 6.67 9.93 7.85
N PHE A 447 6.39 11.18 8.22
CA PHE A 447 6.07 12.23 7.26
C PHE A 447 7.19 13.27 7.14
N TYR A 448 7.45 13.70 5.91
CA TYR A 448 8.52 14.61 5.55
C TYR A 448 7.99 15.75 4.68
N SER A 449 8.08 17.00 5.12
CA SER A 449 7.71 18.14 4.28
C SER A 449 8.75 18.38 3.19
N LEU A 450 8.29 18.46 1.95
CA LEU A 450 9.01 18.88 0.75
C LEU A 450 8.47 20.22 0.22
N GLN A 451 7.77 20.98 1.06
CA GLN A 451 7.16 22.25 0.68
C GLN A 451 8.22 23.35 0.51
N VAL A 452 8.58 23.65 -0.74
CA VAL A 452 9.55 24.72 -1.05
C VAL A 452 8.83 26.05 -1.31
N GLY A 453 9.47 27.16 -0.95
CA GLY A 453 9.04 28.52 -1.30
C GLY A 453 8.14 29.21 -0.28
N GLN A 454 7.81 28.54 0.83
CA GLN A 454 7.09 29.11 1.97
C GLN A 454 7.49 28.38 3.25
N ASP A 455 7.57 29.10 4.36
CA ASP A 455 7.77 28.49 5.67
C ASP A 455 6.53 27.69 6.08
N LEU A 456 6.74 26.63 6.86
CA LEU A 456 5.63 25.92 7.46
C LEU A 456 4.87 26.85 8.42
N PRO A 457 3.53 26.84 8.40
CA PRO A 457 2.75 27.74 9.23
C PRO A 457 2.79 27.28 10.70
N SER A 458 2.39 28.15 11.63
CA SER A 458 2.55 27.90 13.08
C SER A 458 1.80 26.65 13.57
N GLU A 459 0.74 26.25 12.89
CA GLU A 459 -0.03 25.03 13.12
C GLU A 459 0.79 23.75 12.88
N ALA A 460 1.92 23.82 12.17
CA ALA A 460 2.84 22.69 11.99
C ALA A 460 3.70 22.41 13.22
N LYS A 461 3.90 23.41 14.10
CA LYS A 461 4.81 23.34 15.26
C LYS A 461 4.59 22.12 16.16
N PRO A 462 3.35 21.74 16.55
CA PRO A 462 3.14 20.56 17.39
C PRO A 462 3.62 19.25 16.75
N PHE A 463 3.54 19.13 15.43
CA PHE A 463 3.96 17.94 14.69
C PHE A 463 5.48 17.89 14.50
N LEU A 464 6.11 19.06 14.36
CA LEU A 464 7.57 19.18 14.33
C LEU A 464 8.18 18.85 15.71
N ASP A 465 7.63 19.44 16.78
CA ASP A 465 8.12 19.26 18.15
C ASP A 465 7.98 17.81 18.64
N SER A 466 6.94 17.09 18.17
CA SER A 466 6.71 15.66 18.47
C SER A 466 7.48 14.70 17.55
N GLY A 467 8.12 15.20 16.50
CA GLY A 467 8.82 14.38 15.50
C GLY A 467 7.91 13.60 14.54
N LEU A 468 6.60 13.89 14.52
CA LEU A 468 5.63 13.29 13.59
C LEU A 468 5.76 13.85 12.16
N LEU A 469 6.29 15.06 12.02
CA LEU A 469 6.65 15.69 10.76
C LEU A 469 8.11 16.16 10.83
N VAL A 470 8.87 15.91 9.77
CA VAL A 470 10.22 16.45 9.60
C VAL A 470 10.23 17.42 8.43
N ASP A 471 10.66 18.66 8.66
CA ASP A 471 10.80 19.62 7.58
C ASP A 471 12.13 19.45 6.84
N LEU A 472 12.06 19.06 5.57
CA LEU A 472 13.22 18.91 4.71
C LEU A 472 13.40 20.11 3.78
N ALA A 473 12.40 21.00 3.66
CA ALA A 473 12.44 22.14 2.76
C ALA A 473 13.69 23.04 2.93
N PRO A 474 14.18 23.32 4.15
CA PRO A 474 15.39 24.14 4.33
C PRO A 474 16.66 23.53 3.72
N ARG A 475 16.64 22.23 3.36
CA ARG A 475 17.78 21.53 2.74
C ARG A 475 17.72 21.51 1.22
N ILE A 476 16.65 22.03 0.61
CA ILE A 476 16.41 21.97 -0.82
C ILE A 476 16.85 23.28 -1.48
N GLY A 477 17.94 23.24 -2.26
CA GLY A 477 18.40 24.38 -3.07
C GLY A 477 18.04 24.27 -4.55
N SER A 478 17.72 23.07 -5.03
CA SER A 478 17.46 22.77 -6.43
C SER A 478 16.49 21.60 -6.63
N PHE A 479 15.99 21.42 -7.87
CA PHE A 479 15.23 20.22 -8.21
C PHE A 479 16.06 18.92 -8.15
N ALA A 480 17.39 19.01 -8.24
CA ALA A 480 18.29 17.88 -8.04
C ALA A 480 18.25 17.40 -6.57
N ASP A 481 18.22 18.33 -5.62
CA ASP A 481 18.07 18.02 -4.18
C ASP A 481 16.70 17.41 -3.90
N THR A 482 15.63 17.97 -4.49
CA THR A 482 14.29 17.39 -4.37
C THR A 482 14.25 15.96 -4.92
N ALA A 483 14.89 15.70 -6.06
CA ALA A 483 14.97 14.36 -6.64
C ALA A 483 15.74 13.38 -5.74
N ALA A 484 16.85 13.82 -5.15
CA ALA A 484 17.64 13.02 -4.21
C ALA A 484 16.83 12.65 -2.96
N LEU A 485 16.03 13.57 -2.42
CA LEU A 485 15.13 13.30 -1.29
C LEU A 485 14.00 12.35 -1.69
N VAL A 486 13.32 12.62 -2.80
CA VAL A 486 12.25 11.76 -3.34
C VAL A 486 12.76 10.34 -3.63
N SER A 487 14.03 10.18 -4.02
CA SER A 487 14.64 8.87 -4.25
C SER A 487 14.64 7.96 -3.02
N GLN A 488 14.64 8.56 -1.82
CA GLN A 488 14.67 7.85 -0.53
C GLN A 488 13.29 7.61 0.08
N LEU A 489 12.23 8.17 -0.51
CA LEU A 489 10.86 8.02 -0.01
C LEU A 489 10.15 6.81 -0.65
N ASP A 490 9.18 6.27 0.08
CA ASP A 490 8.34 5.16 -0.36
C ASP A 490 7.08 5.65 -1.09
N LEU A 491 6.62 6.87 -0.75
CA LEU A 491 5.47 7.54 -1.33
C LEU A 491 5.64 9.07 -1.27
N VAL A 492 5.20 9.77 -2.31
CA VAL A 492 5.02 11.23 -2.30
C VAL A 492 3.53 11.54 -2.34
N ILE A 493 3.05 12.43 -1.48
CA ILE A 493 1.68 12.92 -1.51
C ILE A 493 1.73 14.43 -1.73
N SER A 494 1.12 14.93 -2.79
CA SER A 494 1.14 16.37 -3.06
C SER A 494 -0.09 16.85 -3.79
N VAL A 495 -0.39 18.15 -3.66
CA VAL A 495 -1.27 18.83 -4.61
C VAL A 495 -0.61 18.95 -5.99
N ASP A 496 -1.38 19.37 -6.99
CA ASP A 496 -0.91 19.48 -8.38
C ASP A 496 0.24 20.51 -8.53
N THR A 497 1.49 20.04 -8.42
CA THR A 497 2.72 20.85 -8.41
C THR A 497 3.84 20.19 -9.20
N ALA A 498 4.95 20.90 -9.44
CA ALA A 498 6.13 20.32 -10.08
C ALA A 498 6.66 19.05 -9.35
N LEU A 499 6.39 18.90 -8.05
CA LEU A 499 6.79 17.72 -7.27
C LEU A 499 6.11 16.44 -7.78
N VAL A 500 4.84 16.48 -8.18
CA VAL A 500 4.14 15.28 -8.68
C VAL A 500 4.69 14.84 -10.04
N HIS A 501 5.03 15.80 -10.89
CA HIS A 501 5.68 15.54 -12.17
C HIS A 501 7.09 14.98 -11.99
N LEU A 502 7.85 15.50 -11.01
CA LEU A 502 9.17 14.98 -10.67
C LEU A 502 9.09 13.54 -10.16
N ALA A 503 8.22 13.27 -9.19
CA ALA A 503 8.04 11.92 -8.65
C ALA A 503 7.63 10.92 -9.76
N GLY A 504 6.67 11.32 -10.61
CA GLY A 504 6.26 10.54 -11.77
C GLY A 504 7.40 10.27 -12.76
N ALA A 505 8.19 11.30 -13.09
CA ALA A 505 9.33 11.17 -14.01
C ALA A 505 10.46 10.26 -13.49
N LEU A 506 10.62 10.21 -12.15
CA LEU A 506 11.53 9.31 -11.44
C LEU A 506 10.96 7.90 -11.25
N GLY A 507 9.72 7.63 -11.70
CA GLY A 507 9.05 6.34 -11.51
C GLY A 507 8.69 6.04 -10.05
N LYS A 508 8.54 7.08 -9.22
CA LYS A 508 8.19 6.94 -7.81
C LYS A 508 6.67 6.91 -7.62
N PRO A 509 6.15 6.08 -6.70
CA PRO A 509 4.75 6.14 -6.32
C PRO A 509 4.39 7.53 -5.80
N ALA A 510 3.33 8.13 -6.33
CA ALA A 510 2.85 9.41 -5.83
C ALA A 510 1.33 9.52 -5.83
N TRP A 511 0.77 10.18 -4.83
CA TRP A 511 -0.65 10.45 -4.69
C TRP A 511 -0.91 11.94 -4.87
N VAL A 512 -1.77 12.27 -5.82
CA VAL A 512 -2.06 13.66 -6.19
C VAL A 512 -3.41 14.06 -5.62
N LEU A 513 -3.44 15.07 -4.76
CA LEU A 513 -4.67 15.71 -4.33
C LEU A 513 -5.05 16.79 -5.33
N LEU A 514 -6.15 16.58 -6.04
CA LEU A 514 -6.62 17.44 -7.11
C LEU A 514 -7.76 18.35 -6.63
N PRO A 515 -7.77 19.62 -7.08
CA PRO A 515 -8.92 20.48 -6.87
C PRO A 515 -10.15 19.97 -7.63
N PHE A 516 -11.33 20.48 -7.27
CA PHE A 516 -12.58 20.10 -7.93
C PHE A 516 -12.57 20.35 -9.44
N ALA A 517 -11.99 21.47 -9.86
CA ALA A 517 -11.71 21.78 -11.27
C ALA A 517 -10.24 21.45 -11.57
N PRO A 518 -9.90 20.22 -11.98
CA PRO A 518 -8.52 19.80 -12.16
C PRO A 518 -7.89 20.46 -13.40
N ASP A 519 -6.55 20.45 -13.45
CA ASP A 519 -5.83 20.63 -14.70
C ASP A 519 -6.17 19.49 -15.69
N TRP A 520 -6.13 19.81 -16.97
CA TRP A 520 -6.55 18.91 -18.03
C TRP A 520 -5.74 17.62 -18.10
N ARG A 521 -4.49 17.62 -17.61
CA ARG A 521 -3.61 16.43 -17.56
C ARG A 521 -4.21 15.29 -16.76
N TRP A 522 -5.08 15.61 -15.80
CA TRP A 522 -5.65 14.65 -14.87
C TRP A 522 -7.04 14.16 -15.28
N LEU A 523 -7.66 14.73 -16.32
CA LEU A 523 -9.04 14.43 -16.74
C LEU A 523 -10.07 14.61 -15.59
N LEU A 524 -11.34 14.27 -15.81
CA LEU A 524 -12.41 14.55 -14.84
C LEU A 524 -12.63 13.45 -13.80
N THR A 525 -12.65 12.18 -14.19
CA THR A 525 -13.24 11.10 -13.35
C THR A 525 -12.26 10.01 -12.94
N ARG A 526 -11.08 9.93 -13.55
CA ARG A 526 -10.13 8.83 -13.33
C ARG A 526 -9.41 8.93 -12.00
N GLN A 527 -9.03 7.78 -11.44
CA GLN A 527 -8.20 7.67 -10.23
C GLN A 527 -6.73 7.36 -10.56
N ASP A 528 -6.40 7.11 -11.82
CA ASP A 528 -5.06 6.86 -12.33
C ASP A 528 -4.63 7.99 -13.29
N SER A 529 -3.32 8.09 -13.56
CA SER A 529 -2.78 9.07 -14.51
C SER A 529 -2.36 8.40 -15.83
N PRO A 530 -2.86 8.88 -16.99
CA PRO A 530 -2.38 8.40 -18.29
C PRO A 530 -0.95 8.87 -18.58
N TRP A 531 -0.47 9.90 -17.88
CA TRP A 531 0.87 10.45 -18.02
C TRP A 531 1.90 9.75 -17.14
N TYR A 532 1.49 9.24 -15.97
CA TYR A 532 2.38 8.60 -15.01
C TYR A 532 1.73 7.36 -14.39
N PRO A 533 2.13 6.14 -14.81
CA PRO A 533 1.54 4.90 -14.30
C PRO A 533 1.72 4.68 -12.78
N THR A 534 2.65 5.40 -12.15
CA THR A 534 2.92 5.32 -10.71
C THR A 534 2.08 6.27 -9.86
N LEU A 535 1.20 7.07 -10.48
CA LEU A 535 0.39 8.07 -9.77
C LEU A 535 -1.04 7.59 -9.50
N THR A 536 -1.54 7.92 -8.32
CA THR A 536 -2.96 7.76 -7.92
C THR A 536 -3.56 9.13 -7.64
N LEU A 537 -4.79 9.36 -8.10
CA LEU A 537 -5.46 10.66 -8.05
C LEU A 537 -6.59 10.66 -7.02
N PHE A 538 -6.58 11.65 -6.13
CA PHE A 538 -7.60 11.88 -5.12
C PHE A 538 -8.23 13.25 -5.36
N ARG A 539 -9.55 13.33 -5.44
CA ARG A 539 -10.25 14.54 -5.91
C ARG A 539 -11.11 15.14 -4.81
N GLN A 540 -11.21 16.46 -4.80
CA GLN A 540 -12.26 17.13 -4.03
C GLN A 540 -13.64 16.68 -4.54
N PRO A 541 -14.57 16.27 -3.65
CA PRO A 541 -15.93 15.93 -4.06
C PRO A 541 -16.77 17.14 -4.52
N ARG A 542 -16.43 18.34 -4.04
CA ARG A 542 -17.07 19.62 -4.34
C ARG A 542 -16.04 20.75 -4.24
N PRO A 543 -16.26 21.93 -4.85
CA PRO A 543 -15.33 23.06 -4.75
C PRO A 543 -14.92 23.35 -3.30
N ASN A 544 -13.62 23.51 -3.09
CA ASN A 544 -12.96 23.81 -1.80
C ASN A 544 -13.05 22.73 -0.71
N ASP A 545 -13.51 21.50 -1.01
CA ASP A 545 -13.59 20.39 -0.04
C ASP A 545 -12.31 19.57 0.04
N TRP A 546 -11.24 20.19 0.54
CA TRP A 546 -9.97 19.52 0.79
C TRP A 546 -10.07 18.44 1.88
N ASP A 547 -10.95 18.60 2.87
CA ASP A 547 -11.16 17.58 3.91
C ASP A 547 -11.63 16.25 3.30
N GLY A 548 -12.51 16.31 2.30
CA GLY A 548 -12.98 15.14 1.54
C GLY A 548 -11.87 14.43 0.78
N ALA A 549 -10.94 15.18 0.19
CA ALA A 549 -9.78 14.60 -0.50
C ALA A 549 -8.80 13.96 0.50
N VAL A 550 -8.50 14.64 1.61
CA VAL A 550 -7.60 14.10 2.65
C VAL A 550 -8.19 12.85 3.33
N ARG A 551 -9.51 12.79 3.55
CA ARG A 551 -10.15 11.56 4.07
C ARG A 551 -9.94 10.34 3.16
N GLN A 552 -9.99 10.53 1.85
CA GLN A 552 -9.71 9.45 0.90
C GLN A 552 -8.24 9.00 1.00
N VAL A 553 -7.30 9.95 1.08
CA VAL A 553 -5.86 9.67 1.29
C VAL A 553 -5.61 8.94 2.60
N PHE A 554 -6.23 9.38 3.70
CA PHE A 554 -6.11 8.75 5.01
C PHE A 554 -6.52 7.27 4.97
N LYS A 555 -7.69 6.97 4.38
CA LYS A 555 -8.17 5.59 4.21
C LYS A 555 -7.19 4.75 3.37
N ALA A 556 -6.71 5.29 2.26
CA ALA A 556 -5.75 4.59 1.41
C ALA A 556 -4.41 4.34 2.12
N LEU A 557 -3.91 5.27 2.94
CA LEU A 557 -2.71 5.07 3.75
C LEU A 557 -2.92 3.98 4.81
N GLN A 558 -4.08 3.95 5.48
CA GLN A 558 -4.41 2.89 6.43
C GLN A 558 -4.40 1.51 5.79
N GLU A 559 -5.03 1.37 4.61
CA GLU A 559 -5.03 0.12 3.85
C GLU A 559 -3.61 -0.29 3.43
N LYS A 560 -2.79 0.68 2.97
CA LYS A 560 -1.40 0.42 2.59
C LYS A 560 -0.53 -0.04 3.75
N LEU A 561 -0.70 0.56 4.93
CA LEU A 561 0.02 0.17 6.15
C LEU A 561 -0.47 -1.20 6.66
N ALA A 562 -1.78 -1.47 6.62
CA ALA A 562 -2.35 -2.76 7.03
C ALA A 562 -1.85 -3.90 6.14
N ALA A 563 -1.75 -3.69 4.83
CA ALA A 563 -1.26 -4.69 3.88
C ALA A 563 0.21 -5.09 4.12
N GLN A 564 1.03 -4.16 4.64
CA GLN A 564 2.44 -4.44 4.97
C GLN A 564 2.60 -5.23 6.29
N ASP A 565 1.56 -5.31 7.12
CA ASP A 565 1.57 -6.01 8.41
C ASP A 565 1.00 -7.44 8.33
N ILE A 566 0.84 -8.01 7.13
CA ILE A 566 0.32 -9.38 6.92
C ILE A 566 1.48 -10.39 6.88
N LEU A 567 1.42 -11.41 7.73
CA LEU A 567 2.24 -12.61 7.68
C LEU A 567 1.58 -13.65 6.76
N THR A 568 2.32 -14.13 5.76
CA THR A 568 1.95 -15.31 4.97
C THR A 568 2.65 -16.54 5.55
N LEU A 569 1.87 -17.49 6.04
CA LEU A 569 2.32 -18.73 6.66
C LEU A 569 2.09 -19.90 5.68
N PRO A 570 3.14 -20.49 5.08
CA PRO A 570 2.99 -21.67 4.24
C PRO A 570 2.71 -22.90 5.11
N SER A 571 1.81 -23.80 4.65
CA SER A 571 1.60 -25.04 5.39
C SER A 571 2.85 -25.92 5.39
N ALA A 572 3.06 -26.61 6.51
CA ALA A 572 4.08 -27.63 6.68
C ALA A 572 3.83 -28.86 5.81
N ALA A 573 2.56 -29.21 5.55
CA ALA A 573 2.24 -30.28 4.61
C ALA A 573 2.57 -29.84 3.18
N LYS A 574 3.40 -30.63 2.50
CA LYS A 574 3.89 -30.35 1.15
C LYS A 574 3.22 -31.26 0.12
N ARG A 575 3.15 -30.77 -1.12
CA ARG A 575 2.86 -31.59 -2.30
C ARG A 575 4.11 -32.36 -2.70
N ASP A 576 3.97 -33.28 -3.65
CA ASP A 576 5.07 -34.09 -4.16
C ASP A 576 6.19 -33.24 -4.80
N ASP A 577 5.88 -32.01 -5.24
CA ASP A 577 6.84 -31.03 -5.78
C ASP A 577 7.56 -30.18 -4.70
N GLY A 578 7.28 -30.43 -3.42
CA GLY A 578 7.86 -29.70 -2.29
C GLY A 578 7.19 -28.36 -1.95
N GLN A 579 6.21 -27.90 -2.73
CA GLN A 579 5.46 -26.67 -2.43
C GLN A 579 4.45 -26.89 -1.29
N PRO A 580 4.13 -25.86 -0.48
CA PRO A 580 3.10 -25.97 0.54
C PRO A 580 1.75 -26.31 -0.10
N ARG A 581 0.98 -27.20 0.53
CA ARG A 581 -0.34 -27.60 0.02
C ARG A 581 -1.35 -26.46 0.01
N PHE A 582 -1.21 -25.54 0.96
CA PHE A 582 -1.97 -24.30 1.08
C PHE A 582 -1.15 -23.25 1.86
N THR A 583 -1.56 -21.98 1.77
CA THR A 583 -0.99 -20.84 2.51
C THR A 583 -2.07 -20.15 3.33
N MET A 584 -1.72 -19.71 4.53
CA MET A 584 -2.59 -18.92 5.40
C MET A 584 -2.06 -17.49 5.53
N THR A 585 -2.93 -16.50 5.54
CA THR A 585 -2.56 -15.10 5.69
C THR A 585 -3.16 -14.53 6.97
N LEU A 586 -2.33 -13.97 7.83
CA LEU A 586 -2.76 -13.41 9.11
C LEU A 586 -2.10 -12.04 9.36
N PRO A 587 -2.83 -11.04 9.90
CA PRO A 587 -2.20 -9.84 10.45
C PRO A 587 -1.19 -10.21 11.54
N ARG A 588 0.01 -9.62 11.54
CA ARG A 588 1.03 -9.85 12.58
C ARG A 588 0.54 -9.43 13.96
N SER A 589 -0.40 -8.49 14.04
CA SER A 589 -1.08 -8.13 15.28
C SER A 589 -1.75 -9.33 15.98
N LEU A 590 -2.21 -10.34 15.22
CA LEU A 590 -2.77 -11.57 15.78
C LEU A 590 -1.71 -12.47 16.43
N LEU A 591 -0.40 -12.25 16.22
CA LEU A 591 0.63 -13.00 16.96
C LEU A 591 0.62 -12.71 18.48
N LYS A 592 -0.15 -11.72 18.93
CA LYS A 592 -0.44 -11.51 20.36
C LYS A 592 -1.47 -12.51 20.91
N ASP A 593 -2.30 -13.10 20.05
CA ASP A 593 -3.19 -14.19 20.40
C ASP A 593 -2.37 -15.48 20.60
N PRO A 594 -2.45 -16.14 21.77
CA PRO A 594 -1.70 -17.37 22.04
C PRO A 594 -1.96 -18.50 21.05
N GLY A 595 -3.19 -18.61 20.53
CA GLY A 595 -3.59 -19.66 19.59
C GLY A 595 -2.99 -19.43 18.20
N ALA A 596 -3.07 -18.19 17.71
CA ALA A 596 -2.43 -17.76 16.47
C ALA A 596 -0.91 -17.98 16.50
N ALA A 597 -0.26 -17.52 17.58
CA ALA A 597 1.17 -17.70 17.79
C ALA A 597 1.54 -19.19 17.86
N PHE A 598 0.68 -20.01 18.47
CA PHE A 598 0.86 -21.45 18.55
C PHE A 598 0.82 -22.11 17.18
N ILE A 599 -0.19 -21.83 16.34
CA ILE A 599 -0.26 -22.36 14.96
C ILE A 599 0.96 -21.94 14.15
N VAL A 600 1.32 -20.66 14.18
CA VAL A 600 2.49 -20.14 13.46
C VAL A 600 3.74 -20.88 13.89
N LYS A 601 3.96 -21.04 15.20
CA LYS A 601 5.11 -21.77 15.73
C LYS A 601 5.11 -23.23 15.27
N ARG A 602 3.95 -23.91 15.31
CA ARG A 602 3.81 -25.32 14.92
C ARG A 602 4.06 -25.54 13.43
N GLU A 603 3.44 -24.77 12.55
CA GLU A 603 3.62 -24.87 11.10
C GLU A 603 5.03 -24.48 10.66
N SER A 604 5.65 -23.45 11.26
CA SER A 604 6.96 -22.96 10.82
C SER A 604 8.16 -23.64 11.46
N HIS A 605 8.06 -24.12 12.71
CA HIS A 605 9.22 -24.67 13.46
C HIS A 605 9.12 -26.15 13.79
N PHE A 606 7.91 -26.72 13.84
CA PHE A 606 7.67 -28.09 14.32
C PHE A 606 7.04 -29.01 13.29
N GLY A 607 6.93 -28.56 12.05
CA GLY A 607 6.53 -29.42 10.93
C GLY A 607 5.04 -29.66 10.81
N GLY A 608 4.22 -28.88 11.51
CA GLY A 608 2.77 -28.84 11.32
C GLY A 608 1.99 -28.78 12.63
N TYR A 609 0.89 -28.04 12.64
CA TYR A 609 -0.14 -28.15 13.66
C TYR A 609 -0.85 -29.50 13.51
N GLU A 610 -1.02 -30.23 14.63
CA GLU A 610 -1.64 -31.57 14.67
C GLU A 610 -1.17 -32.52 13.56
N TYR A 611 0.14 -32.56 13.33
CA TYR A 611 0.69 -33.29 12.19
C TYR A 611 0.30 -34.79 12.20
N ALA A 612 0.29 -35.46 13.35
CA ALA A 612 -0.07 -36.87 13.43
C ALA A 612 -1.52 -37.12 12.98
N THR A 613 -2.46 -36.28 13.43
CA THR A 613 -3.86 -36.30 12.98
C THR A 613 -3.96 -36.13 11.47
N ARG A 614 -3.21 -35.17 10.91
CA ARG A 614 -3.20 -34.89 9.47
C ARG A 614 -2.57 -36.01 8.67
N ALA A 615 -1.49 -36.62 9.16
CA ALA A 615 -0.85 -37.78 8.55
C ALA A 615 -1.77 -39.02 8.55
N PHE A 616 -2.54 -39.21 9.63
CA PHE A 616 -3.58 -40.23 9.68
C PHE A 616 -4.66 -39.99 8.62
N LEU A 617 -5.19 -38.77 8.54
CA LEU A 617 -6.21 -38.40 7.56
C LEU A 617 -5.67 -38.53 6.12
N ASP A 618 -4.47 -38.02 5.84
CA ASP A 618 -3.84 -38.11 4.52
C ASP A 618 -3.61 -39.56 4.04
N ALA A 619 -3.38 -40.49 4.97
CA ALA A 619 -3.16 -41.90 4.69
C ALA A 619 -4.46 -42.68 4.42
N HIS A 620 -5.59 -42.25 4.99
CA HIS A 620 -6.84 -43.01 4.96
C HIS A 620 -7.96 -42.37 4.15
N LEU A 621 -7.90 -41.05 3.92
CA LEU A 621 -8.83 -40.34 3.05
C LEU A 621 -8.66 -40.78 1.60
N ALA A 622 -9.78 -41.05 0.96
CA ALA A 622 -9.90 -41.39 -0.44
C ALA A 622 -10.85 -40.40 -1.15
N PRO A 623 -10.77 -40.28 -2.49
CA PRO A 623 -11.76 -39.55 -3.27
C PRO A 623 -13.20 -39.94 -2.91
N SER A 624 -14.09 -38.95 -2.84
CA SER A 624 -15.50 -39.03 -2.43
C SER A 624 -15.77 -39.16 -0.94
N ASP A 625 -14.74 -39.27 -0.09
CA ASP A 625 -14.93 -39.20 1.37
C ASP A 625 -15.44 -37.82 1.81
N VAL A 626 -16.12 -37.81 2.96
CA VAL A 626 -16.59 -36.59 3.63
C VAL A 626 -15.85 -36.44 4.95
N VAL A 627 -15.35 -35.23 5.21
CA VAL A 627 -14.76 -34.86 6.51
C VAL A 627 -15.69 -33.90 7.22
N LEU A 628 -16.04 -34.23 8.47
CA LEU A 628 -16.75 -33.33 9.38
C LEU A 628 -15.71 -32.78 10.36
N ASP A 629 -15.39 -31.49 10.24
CA ASP A 629 -14.43 -30.79 11.09
C ASP A 629 -15.20 -29.92 12.08
N ILE A 630 -15.50 -30.47 13.26
CA ILE A 630 -16.36 -29.85 14.27
C ILE A 630 -15.48 -29.13 15.29
N GLY A 631 -15.72 -27.84 15.48
CA GLY A 631 -14.75 -26.97 16.14
C GLY A 631 -13.57 -26.69 15.22
N ALA A 632 -13.86 -26.33 13.97
CA ALA A 632 -12.82 -26.17 12.95
C ALA A 632 -11.78 -25.09 13.31
N HIS A 633 -12.12 -24.17 14.22
CA HIS A 633 -11.31 -23.02 14.61
C HIS A 633 -10.85 -22.24 13.37
N TRP A 634 -9.54 -22.17 13.15
CA TRP A 634 -8.95 -21.49 12.01
C TRP A 634 -8.90 -22.37 10.75
N GLY A 635 -9.39 -23.60 10.82
CA GLY A 635 -9.64 -24.50 9.70
C GLY A 635 -8.40 -25.18 9.13
N VAL A 636 -7.34 -25.34 9.93
CA VAL A 636 -6.10 -26.02 9.49
C VAL A 636 -6.37 -27.47 9.09
N ILE A 637 -7.20 -28.20 9.85
CA ILE A 637 -7.60 -29.58 9.52
C ILE A 637 -8.47 -29.59 8.26
N ALA A 638 -9.51 -28.75 8.19
CA ALA A 638 -10.31 -28.59 6.98
C ALA A 638 -9.48 -28.33 5.71
N LEU A 639 -8.57 -27.36 5.74
CA LEU A 639 -7.65 -27.05 4.64
C LEU A 639 -6.72 -28.22 4.33
N SER A 640 -6.21 -28.92 5.36
CA SER A 640 -5.37 -30.10 5.19
C SER A 640 -6.12 -31.29 4.61
N CYS A 641 -7.40 -31.47 4.85
CA CYS A 641 -8.18 -32.55 4.22
C CYS A 641 -8.49 -32.21 2.76
N ALA A 642 -9.04 -31.01 2.52
CA ALA A 642 -9.47 -30.58 1.20
C ALA A 642 -8.31 -30.48 0.19
N SER A 643 -7.14 -30.00 0.64
CA SER A 643 -5.97 -29.87 -0.23
C SER A 643 -5.28 -31.19 -0.58
N ARG A 644 -5.70 -32.34 -0.01
CA ARG A 644 -5.05 -33.65 -0.25
C ARG A 644 -5.55 -34.22 -1.56
N TRP A 645 -6.85 -34.05 -1.74
CA TRP A 645 -7.60 -34.48 -2.90
C TRP A 645 -8.45 -33.30 -3.40
N PRO A 646 -7.84 -32.26 -4.01
CA PRO A 646 -8.56 -31.07 -4.45
C PRO A 646 -9.73 -31.45 -5.37
N GLY A 647 -10.93 -30.95 -5.05
CA GLY A 647 -12.16 -31.24 -5.78
C GLY A 647 -12.78 -32.62 -5.53
N GLN A 648 -12.14 -33.49 -4.73
CA GLN A 648 -12.53 -34.90 -4.58
C GLN A 648 -12.91 -35.28 -3.15
N VAL A 649 -12.39 -34.60 -2.12
CA VAL A 649 -12.86 -34.75 -0.73
C VAL A 649 -13.67 -33.53 -0.34
N ARG A 650 -14.84 -33.77 0.26
CA ARG A 650 -15.73 -32.69 0.74
C ARG A 650 -15.55 -32.51 2.24
N VAL A 651 -15.45 -31.26 2.68
CA VAL A 651 -15.27 -30.91 4.09
C VAL A 651 -16.45 -30.06 4.54
N LEU A 652 -17.11 -30.47 5.63
CA LEU A 652 -18.07 -29.67 6.36
C LEU A 652 -17.40 -29.19 7.65
N ALA A 653 -16.97 -27.93 7.66
CA ALA A 653 -16.34 -27.29 8.81
C ALA A 653 -17.41 -26.56 9.64
N VAL A 654 -17.56 -26.93 10.91
CA VAL A 654 -18.51 -26.30 11.82
C VAL A 654 -17.73 -25.53 12.87
N GLU A 655 -17.93 -24.22 12.92
CA GLU A 655 -17.20 -23.32 13.82
C GLU A 655 -18.17 -22.36 14.51
N ALA A 656 -18.07 -22.24 15.82
CA ALA A 656 -19.03 -21.47 16.59
C ALA A 656 -18.69 -19.97 16.62
N ASP A 657 -17.41 -19.58 16.50
CA ASP A 657 -16.98 -18.19 16.40
C ASP A 657 -17.00 -17.69 14.95
N ALA A 658 -17.79 -16.65 14.69
CA ALA A 658 -17.95 -16.09 13.35
C ALA A 658 -16.64 -15.52 12.78
N SER A 659 -15.72 -15.04 13.63
CA SER A 659 -14.44 -14.47 13.16
C SER A 659 -13.50 -15.58 12.67
N ASN A 660 -13.47 -16.72 13.37
CA ASN A 660 -12.72 -17.90 12.98
C ASN A 660 -13.25 -18.48 11.65
N ALA A 661 -14.57 -18.64 11.54
CA ALA A 661 -15.22 -19.10 10.32
C ALA A 661 -14.95 -18.18 9.11
N ALA A 662 -14.97 -16.85 9.32
CA ALA A 662 -14.64 -15.89 8.26
C ALA A 662 -13.20 -16.06 7.74
N ARG A 663 -12.22 -16.25 8.64
CA ARG A 663 -10.82 -16.50 8.25
C ARG A 663 -10.65 -17.79 7.47
N LEU A 664 -11.29 -18.88 7.92
CA LEU A 664 -11.28 -20.15 7.18
C LEU A 664 -11.83 -19.94 5.76
N ASN A 665 -12.93 -19.22 5.59
CA ASN A 665 -13.50 -18.92 4.27
C ASN A 665 -12.53 -18.12 3.39
N GLU A 666 -11.87 -17.10 3.95
CA GLU A 666 -10.86 -16.31 3.24
C GLU A 666 -9.69 -17.18 2.76
N TRP A 667 -9.16 -18.04 3.64
CA TRP A 667 -8.08 -18.95 3.29
C TRP A 667 -8.52 -20.02 2.29
N ALA A 668 -9.71 -20.58 2.45
CA ALA A 668 -10.27 -21.53 1.49
C ALA A 668 -10.39 -20.89 0.10
N ALA A 669 -10.86 -19.64 0.01
CA ALA A 669 -10.94 -18.90 -1.25
C ALA A 669 -9.54 -18.63 -1.85
N ALA A 670 -8.60 -18.12 -1.06
CA ALA A 670 -7.24 -17.82 -1.51
C ALA A 670 -6.48 -19.05 -2.02
N ASN A 671 -6.82 -20.24 -1.50
CA ASN A 671 -6.23 -21.51 -1.93
C ASN A 671 -7.06 -22.27 -2.99
N GLY A 672 -8.17 -21.69 -3.48
CA GLY A 672 -9.03 -22.33 -4.47
C GLY A 672 -9.85 -23.52 -3.96
N LEU A 673 -10.06 -23.63 -2.64
CA LEU A 673 -10.74 -24.75 -1.96
C LEU A 673 -12.17 -24.41 -1.52
N ALA A 674 -12.65 -23.18 -1.72
CA ALA A 674 -13.99 -22.74 -1.31
C ALA A 674 -15.16 -23.55 -1.93
N HIS A 675 -14.91 -24.30 -3.00
CA HIS A 675 -15.91 -25.16 -3.65
C HIS A 675 -16.05 -26.55 -3.00
N VAL A 676 -15.11 -26.95 -2.12
CA VAL A 676 -15.12 -28.24 -1.41
C VAL A 676 -15.17 -28.11 0.11
N ILE A 677 -14.88 -26.93 0.66
CA ILE A 677 -15.02 -26.63 2.09
C ILE A 677 -16.31 -25.82 2.28
N GLU A 678 -17.29 -26.42 2.95
CA GLU A 678 -18.48 -25.73 3.41
C GLU A 678 -18.30 -25.37 4.90
N THR A 679 -18.36 -24.07 5.22
CA THR A 679 -18.25 -23.59 6.60
C THR A 679 -19.62 -23.23 7.17
N VAL A 680 -19.95 -23.75 8.36
CA VAL A 680 -21.21 -23.49 9.07
C VAL A 680 -20.91 -22.79 10.39
N VAL A 681 -21.48 -21.60 10.59
CA VAL A 681 -21.36 -20.86 11.85
C VAL A 681 -22.40 -21.37 12.85
N ALA A 682 -22.03 -22.35 13.66
CA ALA A 682 -22.90 -22.96 14.66
C ALA A 682 -22.08 -23.70 15.73
N GLY A 683 -22.69 -23.93 16.90
CA GLY A 683 -22.19 -24.90 17.88
C GLY A 683 -22.80 -26.28 17.64
N CYS A 684 -22.06 -27.36 17.92
CA CYS A 684 -22.61 -28.71 17.86
C CYS A 684 -23.08 -29.20 19.25
N ALA A 685 -24.18 -29.94 19.28
CA ALA A 685 -24.76 -30.55 20.47
C ALA A 685 -25.52 -31.84 20.14
N ASP A 686 -26.11 -32.49 21.16
CA ASP A 686 -26.91 -33.71 21.02
C ASP A 686 -28.20 -33.48 20.20
N LYS A 687 -28.73 -32.26 20.23
CA LYS A 687 -29.93 -31.82 19.50
C LYS A 687 -29.86 -30.35 19.11
N PRO A 688 -30.63 -29.92 18.09
CA PRO A 688 -30.74 -28.50 17.74
C PRO A 688 -31.26 -27.64 18.90
N GLY A 689 -30.79 -26.39 18.98
CA GLY A 689 -31.17 -25.47 20.05
C GLY A 689 -30.44 -24.13 20.00
N GLN A 690 -30.35 -23.49 21.16
CA GLN A 690 -29.59 -22.25 21.37
C GLN A 690 -28.49 -22.46 22.41
N GLY A 691 -27.42 -21.70 22.23
CA GLY A 691 -26.23 -21.75 23.07
C GLY A 691 -25.51 -20.42 23.12
N ARG A 692 -24.40 -20.41 23.84
CA ARG A 692 -23.48 -19.27 23.93
C ARG A 692 -22.05 -19.76 23.82
N LEU A 693 -21.19 -18.87 23.34
CA LEU A 693 -19.74 -19.03 23.46
C LEU A 693 -19.34 -18.65 24.88
N ALA A 694 -18.66 -19.56 25.58
CA ALA A 694 -17.89 -19.24 26.76
C ALA A 694 -16.43 -19.06 26.35
N ALA A 695 -15.84 -17.92 26.72
CA ALA A 695 -14.42 -17.66 26.43
C ALA A 695 -13.56 -18.68 27.19
N GLY A 696 -12.90 -19.59 26.48
CA GLY A 696 -11.83 -20.41 27.04
C GLY A 696 -10.53 -19.61 27.08
N GLY A 697 -10.28 -18.95 28.20
CA GLY A 697 -9.03 -18.22 28.44
C GLY A 697 -8.72 -17.11 27.42
N ASN A 698 -7.43 -16.78 27.29
CA ASN A 698 -6.93 -15.66 26.48
C ASN A 698 -6.71 -16.02 24.99
N SER A 699 -7.36 -17.05 24.44
CA SER A 699 -7.08 -17.55 23.07
C SER A 699 -8.30 -17.62 22.18
N SER A 700 -8.11 -17.23 20.91
CA SER A 700 -9.08 -17.37 19.82
C SER A 700 -9.31 -18.81 19.32
N MET A 701 -8.56 -19.78 19.86
CA MET A 701 -8.63 -21.21 19.49
C MET A 701 -9.41 -22.08 20.49
N GLY A 702 -9.91 -21.53 21.61
CA GLY A 702 -10.42 -22.35 22.73
C GLY A 702 -11.85 -22.03 23.16
N PHE A 703 -12.77 -21.77 22.24
CA PHE A 703 -14.14 -21.44 22.65
C PHE A 703 -14.93 -22.68 23.09
N SER A 704 -15.43 -22.68 24.33
CA SER A 704 -16.40 -23.70 24.77
C SER A 704 -17.80 -23.30 24.33
N VAL A 705 -18.52 -24.24 23.72
CA VAL A 705 -19.92 -24.07 23.32
C VAL A 705 -20.82 -24.56 24.44
N LEU A 706 -21.62 -23.68 25.06
CA LEU A 706 -22.52 -24.09 26.15
C LEU A 706 -23.99 -23.96 25.73
N PRO A 707 -24.83 -24.99 25.95
CA PRO A 707 -26.27 -24.88 25.82
C PRO A 707 -26.84 -23.77 26.71
N ASP A 708 -27.60 -22.87 26.10
CA ASP A 708 -28.24 -21.73 26.76
C ASP A 708 -29.49 -21.36 25.95
N PRO A 709 -30.70 -21.65 26.47
CA PRO A 709 -31.96 -21.32 25.79
C PRO A 709 -32.17 -19.82 25.52
N LYS A 710 -31.35 -18.93 26.09
CA LYS A 710 -31.35 -17.48 25.83
C LYS A 710 -30.17 -17.02 24.99
N GLY A 711 -29.27 -17.94 24.63
CA GLY A 711 -28.06 -17.65 23.89
C GLY A 711 -28.33 -17.41 22.40
N LEU A 712 -27.46 -16.65 21.76
CA LEU A 712 -27.61 -16.27 20.34
C LEU A 712 -26.89 -17.23 19.38
N LEU A 713 -26.03 -18.13 19.88
CA LEU A 713 -25.36 -19.12 19.06
C LEU A 713 -26.34 -20.24 18.70
N ARG A 714 -26.52 -20.51 17.41
CA ARG A 714 -27.31 -21.65 16.93
C ARG A 714 -26.60 -22.95 17.30
N LEU A 715 -27.30 -23.85 18.00
CA LEU A 715 -26.86 -25.23 18.19
C LEU A 715 -27.50 -26.15 17.17
N VAL A 716 -26.71 -27.08 16.64
CA VAL A 716 -27.11 -28.08 15.66
C VAL A 716 -26.59 -29.46 16.07
N SER A 717 -27.28 -30.53 15.65
CA SER A 717 -26.72 -31.88 15.71
C SER A 717 -26.10 -32.25 14.36
N ILE A 718 -25.08 -33.10 14.34
CA ILE A 718 -24.46 -33.57 13.09
C ILE A 718 -25.50 -34.23 12.19
N ASP A 719 -26.40 -35.05 12.75
CA ASP A 719 -27.48 -35.66 11.97
C ASP A 719 -28.39 -34.61 11.31
N SER A 720 -28.67 -33.49 11.99
CA SER A 720 -29.47 -32.40 11.40
C SER A 720 -28.72 -31.68 10.26
N LEU A 721 -27.41 -31.48 10.39
CA LEU A 721 -26.60 -30.88 9.33
C LEU A 721 -26.54 -31.78 8.09
N LEU A 722 -26.37 -33.08 8.27
CA LEU A 722 -26.40 -34.05 7.18
C LEU A 722 -27.79 -34.23 6.58
N ALA A 723 -28.85 -34.01 7.37
CA ALA A 723 -30.21 -34.06 6.87
C ALA A 723 -30.46 -32.96 5.82
N GLU A 724 -29.94 -31.75 6.06
CA GLU A 724 -29.97 -30.60 5.13
C GLU A 724 -29.07 -30.79 3.89
N ARG A 725 -28.14 -31.77 3.90
CA ARG A 725 -27.12 -31.99 2.87
C ARG A 725 -27.22 -33.39 2.27
N PRO A 726 -28.29 -33.71 1.52
CA PRO A 726 -28.52 -35.07 1.01
C PRO A 726 -27.36 -35.58 0.13
N GLY A 727 -26.64 -34.69 -0.54
CA GLY A 727 -25.47 -35.06 -1.36
C GLY A 727 -24.26 -35.58 -0.56
N LEU A 728 -24.23 -35.41 0.77
CA LEU A 728 -23.18 -35.95 1.65
C LEU A 728 -23.55 -37.32 2.24
N ARG A 729 -24.81 -37.76 2.13
CA ARG A 729 -25.27 -39.05 2.64
C ARG A 729 -24.69 -40.19 1.82
N GLY A 730 -24.43 -41.34 2.44
CA GLY A 730 -23.90 -42.50 1.70
C GLY A 730 -22.38 -42.55 1.65
N ALA A 731 -21.71 -41.40 1.77
CA ALA A 731 -20.27 -41.30 1.70
C ALA A 731 -19.61 -41.80 2.97
N ARG A 732 -18.43 -42.40 2.84
CA ARG A 732 -17.59 -42.76 3.97
C ARG A 732 -17.08 -41.48 4.65
N GLY A 733 -17.26 -41.42 5.97
CA GLY A 733 -17.08 -40.21 6.76
C GLY A 733 -15.92 -40.29 7.75
N PHE A 734 -15.18 -39.20 7.89
CA PHE A 734 -14.23 -38.97 8.97
C PHE A 734 -14.71 -37.79 9.80
N VAL A 735 -14.70 -37.92 11.13
CA VAL A 735 -15.22 -36.88 12.03
C VAL A 735 -14.10 -36.44 12.98
N LYS A 736 -13.63 -35.19 12.87
CA LYS A 736 -12.78 -34.55 13.89
C LYS A 736 -13.68 -33.69 14.77
N ILE A 737 -13.52 -33.87 16.07
CA ILE A 737 -14.28 -33.15 17.09
C ILE A 737 -13.28 -32.46 18.00
N ASP A 738 -13.40 -31.13 18.06
CA ASP A 738 -12.55 -30.23 18.84
C ASP A 738 -13.40 -29.18 19.54
N VAL A 739 -14.20 -29.64 20.50
CA VAL A 739 -15.18 -28.78 21.18
C VAL A 739 -15.07 -28.97 22.68
N GLU A 740 -14.14 -28.21 23.27
CA GLU A 740 -13.77 -28.20 24.69
C GLU A 740 -14.92 -28.56 25.66
N GLY A 741 -15.01 -29.84 26.02
CA GLY A 741 -15.92 -30.37 27.06
C GLY A 741 -17.32 -30.79 26.59
N MET A 742 -17.62 -30.70 25.29
CA MET A 742 -18.93 -31.06 24.69
C MET A 742 -18.84 -32.26 23.75
N GLU A 743 -17.69 -32.91 23.67
CA GLU A 743 -17.42 -34.04 22.80
C GLU A 743 -18.46 -35.18 22.95
N PRO A 744 -18.86 -35.61 24.18
CA PRO A 744 -19.89 -36.64 24.34
C PRO A 744 -21.25 -36.24 23.74
N GLU A 745 -21.65 -34.98 23.92
CA GLU A 745 -22.91 -34.43 23.42
C GLU A 745 -22.89 -34.33 21.89
N VAL A 746 -21.78 -33.88 21.29
CA VAL A 746 -21.61 -33.87 19.83
C VAL A 746 -21.71 -35.27 19.24
N VAL A 747 -21.05 -36.25 19.86
CA VAL A 747 -21.15 -37.66 19.42
C VAL A 747 -22.57 -38.20 19.57
N ALA A 748 -23.28 -37.85 20.65
CA ALA A 748 -24.69 -38.21 20.81
C ALA A 748 -25.58 -37.62 19.68
N GLY A 749 -25.21 -36.44 19.16
CA GLY A 749 -25.89 -35.77 18.05
C GLY A 749 -25.64 -36.36 16.65
N MET A 750 -24.80 -37.39 16.52
CA MET A 750 -24.55 -38.12 15.26
C MET A 750 -25.03 -39.58 15.30
N LYS A 751 -26.07 -39.88 16.09
CA LYS A 751 -26.58 -41.24 16.30
C LYS A 751 -26.95 -41.95 14.99
N ASN A 752 -27.61 -41.26 14.06
CA ASN A 752 -28.02 -41.85 12.78
C ASN A 752 -26.82 -42.07 11.87
N LEU A 753 -25.87 -41.13 11.86
CA LEU A 753 -24.61 -41.29 11.14
C LEU A 753 -23.81 -42.50 11.67
N LEU A 754 -23.68 -42.68 12.98
CA LEU A 754 -23.04 -43.86 13.57
C LEU A 754 -23.76 -45.15 13.19
N ALA A 755 -25.09 -45.18 13.30
CA ALA A 755 -25.91 -46.33 12.94
C ALA A 755 -25.85 -46.70 11.45
N SER A 756 -25.46 -45.75 10.58
CA SER A 756 -25.31 -46.00 9.14
C SER A 756 -24.09 -46.87 8.78
N GLY A 757 -23.13 -47.02 9.69
CA GLY A 757 -21.86 -47.72 9.43
C GLY A 757 -20.90 -46.99 8.49
N GLN A 758 -21.19 -45.73 8.13
CA GLN A 758 -20.38 -44.95 7.17
C GLN A 758 -19.16 -44.26 7.81
N VAL A 759 -19.11 -44.17 9.14
CA VAL A 759 -18.02 -43.49 9.85
C VAL A 759 -16.79 -44.38 9.89
N ALA A 760 -15.74 -44.00 9.16
CA ALA A 760 -14.48 -44.72 9.12
C ALA A 760 -13.65 -44.49 10.39
N ALA A 761 -13.59 -43.23 10.85
CA ALA A 761 -12.91 -42.85 12.08
C ALA A 761 -13.52 -41.61 12.73
N ILE A 762 -13.41 -41.52 14.05
CA ILE A 762 -13.75 -40.35 14.86
C ILE A 762 -12.51 -39.95 15.64
N ILE A 763 -12.07 -38.70 15.52
CA ILE A 763 -10.91 -38.15 16.22
C ILE A 763 -11.44 -37.15 17.23
N LEU A 764 -11.12 -37.34 18.50
CA LEU A 764 -11.59 -36.50 19.60
C LEU A 764 -10.41 -36.04 20.43
N GLU A 765 -10.43 -34.76 20.83
CA GLU A 765 -9.52 -34.27 21.86
C GLU A 765 -10.04 -34.65 23.25
N ARG A 766 -9.16 -35.19 24.08
CA ARG A 766 -9.44 -35.46 25.48
C ARG A 766 -8.95 -34.27 26.31
N GLY A 767 -9.89 -33.42 26.72
CA GLY A 767 -9.63 -32.27 27.60
C GLY A 767 -9.61 -32.59 29.11
N ARG A 768 -9.10 -31.66 29.93
CA ARG A 768 -9.10 -31.74 31.41
C ARG A 768 -10.50 -31.74 32.02
N GLY A 769 -11.49 -31.21 31.30
CA GLY A 769 -12.88 -31.18 31.75
C GLY A 769 -13.41 -32.56 32.13
N PHE A 770 -12.81 -33.64 31.61
CA PHE A 770 -13.21 -35.03 31.85
C PHE A 770 -12.52 -35.70 33.04
N ASP A 771 -11.69 -35.01 33.82
CA ASP A 771 -10.95 -35.63 34.92
C ASP A 771 -11.86 -36.04 36.09
N ALA A 772 -12.97 -35.31 36.33
CA ALA A 772 -13.85 -35.55 37.48
C ALA A 772 -15.34 -35.22 37.23
N GLY A 773 -16.20 -35.56 38.19
CA GLY A 773 -17.59 -35.12 38.23
C GLY A 773 -18.51 -35.75 37.17
N ALA A 774 -19.51 -34.97 36.73
CA ALA A 774 -20.46 -35.39 35.69
C ALA A 774 -19.83 -35.54 34.30
N PRO A 775 -18.93 -34.64 33.85
CA PRO A 775 -18.24 -34.81 32.56
C PRO A 775 -17.45 -36.11 32.47
N ARG A 776 -16.74 -36.52 33.54
CA ARG A 776 -16.07 -37.83 33.61
C ARG A 776 -17.02 -38.98 33.30
N LYS A 777 -18.22 -38.97 33.90
CA LYS A 777 -19.24 -40.02 33.68
C LYS A 777 -19.76 -40.01 32.25
N ASN A 778 -19.90 -38.84 31.63
CA ASN A 778 -20.33 -38.71 30.23
C ASN A 778 -19.23 -39.25 29.28
N PHE A 779 -17.97 -38.90 29.53
CA PHE A 779 -16.83 -39.41 28.77
C PHE A 779 -16.70 -40.93 28.86
N THR A 780 -16.79 -41.51 30.07
CA THR A 780 -16.77 -42.97 30.22
C THR A 780 -17.92 -43.64 29.46
N ARG A 781 -19.13 -43.05 29.47
CA ARG A 781 -20.26 -43.54 28.67
C ARG A 781 -20.01 -43.44 27.16
N LEU A 782 -19.38 -42.37 26.70
CA LEU A 782 -18.96 -42.20 25.30
C LEU A 782 -18.01 -43.34 24.88
N LEU A 783 -16.93 -43.57 25.64
CA LEU A 783 -15.96 -44.63 25.32
C LEU A 783 -16.60 -46.02 25.27
N ALA A 784 -17.45 -46.32 26.25
CA ALA A 784 -18.20 -47.58 26.30
C ALA A 784 -19.19 -47.70 25.13
N GLY A 785 -19.85 -46.61 24.74
CA GLY A 785 -20.78 -46.57 23.62
C GLY A 785 -20.11 -46.78 22.26
N LEU A 786 -18.93 -46.21 22.05
CA LEU A 786 -18.14 -46.42 20.84
C LEU A 786 -17.60 -47.86 20.77
N THR A 787 -17.03 -48.35 21.87
CA THR A 787 -16.51 -49.74 21.95
C THR A 787 -17.64 -50.76 21.76
N GLY A 788 -18.82 -50.52 22.35
CA GLY A 788 -20.00 -51.37 22.18
C GLY A 788 -20.54 -51.40 20.75
N GLN A 789 -20.21 -50.39 19.93
CA GLN A 789 -20.49 -50.35 18.49
C GLN A 789 -19.34 -50.93 17.64
N GLY A 790 -18.32 -51.52 18.26
CA GLY A 790 -17.21 -52.18 17.58
C GLY A 790 -16.04 -51.27 17.23
N PHE A 791 -16.05 -49.99 17.62
CA PHE A 791 -14.91 -49.11 17.40
C PHE A 791 -13.71 -49.52 18.27
N ARG A 792 -12.52 -49.51 17.67
CA ARG A 792 -11.25 -49.66 18.38
C ARG A 792 -10.71 -48.29 18.74
N LEU A 793 -10.54 -48.02 20.03
CA LEU A 793 -10.01 -46.74 20.52
C LEU A 793 -8.48 -46.78 20.50
N MET A 794 -7.88 -45.90 19.71
CA MET A 794 -6.44 -45.81 19.48
C MET A 794 -5.95 -44.39 19.75
N ARG A 795 -4.64 -44.18 19.91
CA ARG A 795 -4.02 -42.85 19.95
C ARG A 795 -2.62 -42.91 19.34
N PHE A 796 -2.06 -41.75 19.02
CA PHE A 796 -0.63 -41.67 18.77
C PHE A 796 0.13 -41.71 20.10
N ALA A 797 1.29 -42.36 20.10
CA ALA A 797 2.25 -42.26 21.20
C ALA A 797 2.71 -40.79 21.39
N ASN A 798 2.88 -40.07 20.27
CA ASN A 798 3.18 -38.64 20.24
C ASN A 798 2.38 -37.94 19.13
N GLU A 799 1.54 -36.99 19.53
CA GLU A 799 0.56 -36.34 18.64
C GLU A 799 1.16 -35.32 17.68
N GLN A 800 2.41 -34.93 17.93
CA GLN A 800 3.12 -33.96 17.13
C GLN A 800 3.98 -34.62 16.05
N LEU A 801 4.44 -35.86 16.28
CA LEU A 801 5.44 -36.51 15.44
C LEU A 801 4.88 -37.65 14.58
N GLY A 802 3.70 -38.19 14.88
CA GLY A 802 3.16 -39.36 14.17
C GLY A 802 3.75 -40.67 14.71
N GLY A 803 4.08 -41.62 13.82
CA GLY A 803 4.52 -42.95 14.22
C GLY A 803 3.36 -43.95 14.34
N PRO A 804 3.49 -45.04 15.11
CA PRO A 804 2.45 -46.05 15.22
C PRO A 804 1.25 -45.58 16.07
N LEU A 805 0.08 -46.16 15.79
CA LEU A 805 -1.07 -46.07 16.68
C LEU A 805 -0.97 -47.16 17.76
N ILE A 806 -1.32 -46.79 18.99
CA ILE A 806 -1.39 -47.67 20.16
C ILE A 806 -2.80 -47.65 20.75
N PRO A 807 -3.23 -48.69 21.48
CA PRO A 807 -4.52 -48.68 22.16
C PRO A 807 -4.67 -47.46 23.07
N PHE A 808 -5.81 -46.78 23.00
CA PHE A 808 -6.13 -45.70 23.92
C PHE A 808 -6.55 -46.28 25.28
N VAL A 809 -5.91 -45.79 26.34
CA VAL A 809 -6.31 -46.06 27.73
C VAL A 809 -6.75 -44.74 28.33
N ASP A 810 -7.88 -44.78 29.03
CA ASP A 810 -8.45 -43.62 29.71
C ASP A 810 -7.56 -43.18 30.88
N THR A 811 -6.70 -42.20 30.62
CA THR A 811 -5.78 -41.55 31.57
C THR A 811 -6.15 -40.07 31.77
N GLU A 812 -5.35 -39.34 32.55
CA GLU A 812 -5.43 -37.89 32.74
C GLU A 812 -4.65 -37.09 31.67
N ASP A 813 -4.08 -37.76 30.67
CA ASP A 813 -3.24 -37.11 29.66
C ASP A 813 -4.11 -36.35 28.66
N LEU A 814 -3.72 -35.11 28.36
CA LEU A 814 -4.29 -34.35 27.23
C LEU A 814 -3.81 -34.98 25.93
N CYS A 815 -4.74 -35.54 25.17
CA CYS A 815 -4.44 -36.26 23.94
C CYS A 815 -5.65 -36.38 23.02
N ASN A 816 -5.40 -36.37 21.72
CA ASN A 816 -6.28 -36.89 20.71
C ASN A 816 -6.32 -38.42 20.72
N PHE A 817 -7.52 -38.97 20.77
CA PHE A 817 -7.74 -40.38 20.47
C PHE A 817 -8.60 -40.54 19.22
N ILE A 818 -8.43 -41.69 18.58
CA ILE A 818 -9.03 -42.06 17.31
C ILE A 818 -9.85 -43.33 17.53
N ALA A 819 -11.16 -43.22 17.41
CA ALA A 819 -12.06 -44.36 17.35
C ALA A 819 -12.09 -44.87 15.90
N LEU A 820 -11.47 -46.03 15.64
CA LEU A 820 -11.41 -46.67 14.33
C LEU A 820 -12.57 -47.64 14.17
N SER A 821 -13.30 -47.54 13.07
CA SER A 821 -14.31 -48.54 12.71
C SER A 821 -13.69 -49.94 12.52
N PRO A 822 -14.47 -51.02 12.66
CA PRO A 822 -13.98 -52.38 12.42
C PRO A 822 -13.34 -52.59 11.04
N GLY A 823 -13.81 -51.88 10.02
CA GLY A 823 -13.34 -51.99 8.63
C GLY A 823 -12.09 -51.16 8.30
N LEU A 824 -11.62 -50.31 9.21
CA LEU A 824 -10.44 -49.47 8.98
C LEU A 824 -9.21 -50.05 9.67
N THR A 825 -8.23 -50.49 8.88
CA THR A 825 -6.96 -51.03 9.37
C THR A 825 -5.92 -49.92 9.48
N PRO A 826 -5.35 -49.65 10.67
CA PRO A 826 -4.31 -48.65 10.81
C PRO A 826 -3.02 -49.10 10.10
N LEU A 827 -2.24 -48.14 9.61
CA LEU A 827 -0.89 -48.43 9.11
C LEU A 827 0.01 -48.92 10.26
N PRO A 828 1.03 -49.75 9.97
CA PRO A 828 2.05 -50.11 10.96
C PRO A 828 2.72 -48.88 11.57
N SER A 829 2.90 -47.82 10.79
CA SER A 829 3.41 -46.52 11.23
C SER A 829 3.02 -45.42 10.24
N TYR A 830 2.74 -44.22 10.75
CA TYR A 830 2.41 -43.04 9.95
C TYR A 830 3.65 -42.17 9.72
N PRO A 831 3.73 -41.46 8.57
CA PRO A 831 4.88 -40.61 8.26
C PRO A 831 5.05 -39.52 9.32
N ARG A 832 6.30 -39.11 9.50
CA ARG A 832 6.70 -38.10 10.49
C ARG A 832 6.89 -36.73 9.82
N PRO A 833 6.80 -35.62 10.56
CA PRO A 833 7.03 -34.31 9.98
C PRO A 833 8.49 -34.14 9.54
N PRO A 834 8.75 -33.44 8.43
CA PRO A 834 10.10 -33.21 7.93
C PRO A 834 10.79 -32.08 8.72
N VAL A 835 11.25 -32.34 9.95
CA VAL A 835 11.90 -31.33 10.80
C VAL A 835 13.14 -31.84 11.56
N SER A 836 14.18 -31.01 11.59
CA SER A 836 15.46 -31.27 12.26
C SER A 836 15.49 -30.95 13.77
N ARG A 837 14.43 -30.33 14.32
CA ARG A 837 14.37 -29.93 15.73
C ARG A 837 13.42 -30.81 16.54
N ALA A 838 13.86 -31.15 17.75
CA ALA A 838 13.07 -31.92 18.68
C ALA A 838 11.82 -31.19 19.14
N VAL A 839 10.67 -31.86 19.02
CA VAL A 839 9.44 -31.46 19.69
C VAL A 839 9.43 -32.18 21.03
N ALA A 840 9.64 -31.44 22.13
CA ALA A 840 9.44 -32.02 23.44
C ALA A 840 8.00 -32.52 23.56
N PRO A 841 7.76 -33.74 24.05
CA PRO A 841 6.40 -34.19 24.34
C PRO A 841 5.71 -33.14 25.22
N THR A 842 4.45 -32.84 24.93
CA THR A 842 3.65 -31.95 25.77
C THR A 842 3.63 -32.60 27.16
N GLN A 843 4.28 -31.97 28.15
CA GLN A 843 4.16 -32.45 29.51
C GLN A 843 2.67 -32.43 29.87
N PRO A 844 2.09 -33.51 30.42
CA PRO A 844 0.92 -33.32 31.24
C PRO A 844 1.37 -32.35 32.35
N GLU A 845 0.84 -31.11 32.41
CA GLU A 845 1.21 -30.25 33.55
C GLU A 845 0.84 -31.03 34.80
N ARG A 846 1.87 -31.36 35.58
CA ARG A 846 1.89 -32.27 36.73
C ARG A 846 0.55 -32.30 37.49
N ALA A 847 -0.40 -33.11 37.04
CA ALA A 847 -1.45 -33.60 37.92
C ALA A 847 -0.73 -34.55 38.87
N ARG A 848 -0.48 -34.05 40.09
CA ARG A 848 0.15 -34.77 41.21
C ARG A 848 -0.76 -35.92 41.63
N GLN A 849 -0.82 -37.00 40.85
CA GLN A 849 -1.27 -38.27 41.38
C GLN A 849 -0.14 -38.85 42.24
N GLU A 850 -0.42 -39.17 43.49
CA GLU A 850 0.51 -39.79 44.43
C GLU A 850 -0.12 -41.07 44.99
N GLY A 851 0.70 -42.07 45.32
CA GLY A 851 0.23 -43.33 45.91
C GLY A 851 -0.65 -44.18 44.97
N GLU A 852 -1.81 -44.61 45.48
CA GLU A 852 -2.67 -45.65 44.88
C GLU A 852 -3.17 -45.31 43.46
N ALA A 853 -3.37 -44.04 43.14
CA ALA A 853 -3.83 -43.61 41.81
C ALA A 853 -2.82 -43.96 40.71
N LYS A 854 -1.52 -43.80 40.99
CA LYS A 854 -0.43 -44.19 40.07
C LYS A 854 -0.37 -45.71 39.87
N ALA A 855 -0.50 -46.49 40.94
CA ALA A 855 -0.54 -47.95 40.86
C ALA A 855 -1.71 -48.45 40.01
N LYS A 856 -2.89 -47.84 40.18
CA LYS A 856 -4.09 -48.15 39.40
C LYS A 856 -3.91 -47.82 37.91
N ARG A 857 -3.37 -46.64 37.58
CA ARG A 857 -3.04 -46.26 36.20
C ARG A 857 -2.11 -47.29 35.55
N THR A 858 -1.04 -47.65 36.23
CA THR A 858 -0.04 -48.62 35.77
C THR A 858 -0.67 -49.99 35.51
N THR A 859 -1.59 -50.42 36.37
CA THR A 859 -2.35 -51.67 36.19
C THR A 859 -3.22 -51.63 34.94
N ASN A 860 -3.88 -50.50 34.69
CA ASN A 860 -4.71 -50.31 33.49
C ASN A 860 -3.86 -50.33 32.21
N LEU A 861 -2.72 -49.63 32.21
CA LEU A 861 -1.77 -49.63 31.11
C LEU A 861 -1.24 -51.05 30.83
N LYS A 862 -0.81 -51.78 31.87
CA LYS A 862 -0.39 -53.19 31.76
C LYS A 862 -1.48 -54.06 31.13
N SER A 863 -2.72 -53.93 31.59
CA SER A 863 -3.85 -54.72 31.09
C SER A 863 -4.15 -54.44 29.61
N ALA A 864 -3.97 -53.19 29.17
CA ALA A 864 -4.12 -52.79 27.78
C ALA A 864 -2.85 -52.98 26.92
N LEU A 865 -1.77 -53.50 27.53
CA LEU A 865 -0.45 -53.68 26.92
C LEU A 865 0.17 -52.40 26.34
N THR A 866 -0.24 -51.20 26.76
CA THR A 866 0.18 -49.92 26.16
C THR A 866 0.91 -49.03 27.15
N SER A 867 2.02 -48.40 26.74
CA SER A 867 2.67 -47.39 27.58
C SER A 867 1.83 -46.11 27.67
N ASP A 868 2.15 -45.24 28.62
CA ASP A 868 1.63 -43.87 28.57
C ASP A 868 2.41 -42.95 27.63
N ALA A 869 3.39 -43.49 26.90
CA ALA A 869 4.38 -42.83 26.05
C ALA A 869 5.00 -41.57 26.69
N GLY A 870 4.26 -40.48 26.87
CA GLY A 870 4.75 -39.21 27.39
C GLY A 870 5.10 -39.11 28.88
N PHE A 871 4.58 -39.95 29.79
CA PHE A 871 4.80 -39.75 31.24
C PHE A 871 5.95 -40.61 31.81
N TRP A 872 6.09 -41.87 31.40
CA TRP A 872 7.18 -42.74 31.84
C TRP A 872 8.43 -42.62 30.95
N ALA A 873 8.27 -42.43 29.64
CA ALA A 873 9.38 -42.26 28.71
C ALA A 873 9.75 -40.78 28.45
N ASP A 874 9.50 -39.90 29.43
CA ASP A 874 9.98 -38.50 29.42
C ASP A 874 11.51 -38.47 29.20
N PRO A 875 12.01 -37.71 28.20
CA PRO A 875 13.44 -37.48 28.02
C PRO A 875 14.16 -37.05 29.30
N ALA A 876 13.52 -36.31 30.22
CA ALA A 876 14.11 -35.96 31.50
C ALA A 876 14.46 -37.19 32.35
N ASN A 877 13.59 -38.22 32.37
CA ASN A 877 13.84 -39.47 33.08
C ASN A 877 14.97 -40.29 32.44
N LEU A 878 15.09 -40.24 31.11
CA LEU A 878 16.11 -40.94 30.34
C LEU A 878 17.42 -40.16 30.18
N SER A 879 17.44 -38.85 30.48
CA SER A 879 18.59 -37.96 30.26
C SER A 879 19.65 -38.03 31.35
N GLY A 880 19.26 -38.31 32.60
CA GLY A 880 20.18 -38.32 33.72
C GLY A 880 21.24 -39.41 33.52
N LEU A 881 22.51 -39.02 33.41
CA LEU A 881 23.67 -39.89 33.13
C LEU A 881 23.67 -40.58 31.75
N ALA A 882 22.90 -40.08 30.78
CA ALA A 882 22.76 -40.69 29.45
C ALA A 882 24.08 -40.71 28.67
N HIS A 883 24.91 -39.69 28.83
CA HIS A 883 26.20 -39.60 28.15
C HIS A 883 27.17 -40.66 28.69
N GLU A 884 27.22 -40.81 30.01
CA GLU A 884 28.04 -41.77 30.72
C GLU A 884 27.64 -43.21 30.36
N ARG A 885 26.33 -43.50 30.28
CA ARG A 885 25.83 -44.80 29.79
C ARG A 885 26.27 -45.08 28.35
N ALA A 886 26.15 -44.08 27.47
CA ALA A 886 26.56 -44.21 26.07
C ALA A 886 28.07 -44.48 25.93
N ILE A 887 28.89 -43.76 26.70
CA ILE A 887 30.35 -43.98 26.77
C ILE A 887 30.65 -45.38 27.28
N ALA A 888 29.96 -45.85 28.32
CA ALA A 888 30.17 -47.18 28.88
C ALA A 888 29.77 -48.31 27.92
N ALA A 889 28.69 -48.12 27.16
CA ALA A 889 28.19 -49.14 26.24
C ALA A 889 28.98 -49.22 24.92
N ALA A 890 29.48 -48.10 24.40
CA ALA A 890 30.11 -48.03 23.07
C ALA A 890 31.27 -49.02 22.83
N PRO A 891 32.20 -49.27 23.76
CA PRO A 891 33.29 -50.23 23.57
C PRO A 891 32.85 -51.68 23.38
N LEU A 892 31.62 -52.02 23.79
CA LEU A 892 31.07 -53.38 23.68
C LEU A 892 30.30 -53.63 22.38
N LEU A 893 30.12 -52.58 21.57
CA LEU A 893 29.40 -52.62 20.30
C LEU A 893 30.38 -52.84 19.12
N PRO A 894 29.91 -53.37 17.99
CA PRO A 894 30.77 -53.66 16.85
C PRO A 894 31.32 -52.38 16.20
N GLN A 895 32.53 -52.48 15.66
CA GLN A 895 33.24 -51.37 15.00
C GLN A 895 32.73 -51.07 13.57
N LYS A 896 32.01 -52.03 12.96
CA LYS A 896 31.30 -51.94 11.67
C LYS A 896 30.07 -52.86 11.73
N GLY A 897 29.02 -52.53 10.99
CA GLY A 897 27.77 -53.31 10.98
C GLY A 897 26.56 -52.47 11.37
N ARG A 898 25.44 -53.12 11.69
CA ARG A 898 24.16 -52.47 12.05
C ARG A 898 23.92 -52.56 13.56
N VAL A 899 23.73 -51.41 14.21
CA VAL A 899 23.43 -51.32 15.64
C VAL A 899 22.04 -50.73 15.83
N LEU A 900 21.19 -51.46 16.55
CA LEU A 900 19.88 -50.98 16.99
C LEU A 900 19.98 -50.45 18.42
N ASP A 901 19.63 -49.19 18.63
CA ASP A 901 19.58 -48.55 19.94
C ASP A 901 18.12 -48.40 20.38
N LEU A 902 17.70 -49.18 21.38
CA LEU A 902 16.33 -49.24 21.91
C LEU A 902 16.08 -48.28 23.08
N GLY A 903 17.01 -47.36 23.37
CA GLY A 903 16.93 -46.58 24.60
C GLY A 903 17.76 -45.31 24.68
N ALA A 904 17.79 -44.50 23.63
CA ALA A 904 18.46 -43.22 23.72
C ALA A 904 17.63 -42.10 23.08
N GLY A 905 16.69 -41.59 23.87
CA GLY A 905 15.96 -40.32 23.65
C GLY A 905 16.85 -39.05 23.58
N GLN A 906 18.15 -39.21 23.34
CA GLN A 906 19.14 -38.17 23.06
C GLN A 906 20.15 -38.56 21.96
N MET A 907 20.08 -39.77 21.40
CA MET A 907 20.98 -40.30 20.36
C MET A 907 22.48 -40.19 20.69
N LEU A 908 22.84 -40.19 21.99
CA LEU A 908 24.22 -39.95 22.41
C LEU A 908 25.14 -41.11 22.04
N LEU A 909 24.63 -42.34 21.98
CA LEU A 909 25.41 -43.51 21.57
C LEU A 909 26.03 -43.32 20.19
N LYS A 910 25.29 -42.72 19.25
CA LYS A 910 25.79 -42.40 17.90
C LYS A 910 27.10 -41.62 17.90
N LYS A 911 27.32 -40.74 18.88
CA LYS A 911 28.54 -39.91 18.99
C LYS A 911 29.79 -40.71 19.39
N HIS A 912 29.60 -41.91 19.93
CA HIS A 912 30.67 -42.77 20.44
C HIS A 912 30.86 -44.03 19.58
N LEU A 913 30.00 -44.26 18.58
CA LEU A 913 30.13 -45.34 17.62
C LEU A 913 31.11 -44.97 16.49
N SER A 914 31.76 -45.99 15.93
CA SER A 914 32.66 -45.82 14.80
C SER A 914 31.92 -45.38 13.52
N PRO A 915 32.53 -44.53 12.66
CA PRO A 915 31.87 -43.99 11.47
C PRO A 915 31.31 -45.03 10.48
N GLY A 916 31.76 -46.30 10.55
CA GLY A 916 31.30 -47.39 9.69
C GLY A 916 30.10 -48.18 10.24
N VAL A 917 29.45 -47.72 11.31
CA VAL A 917 28.27 -48.37 11.91
C VAL A 917 26.99 -47.74 11.35
N ASP A 918 26.12 -48.57 10.79
CA ASP A 918 24.73 -48.22 10.46
C ASP A 918 23.91 -48.18 11.75
N TYR A 919 23.66 -46.97 12.25
CA TYR A 919 22.99 -46.73 13.53
C TYR A 919 21.50 -46.48 13.34
N VAL A 920 20.68 -47.31 13.99
CA VAL A 920 19.22 -47.18 14.01
C VAL A 920 18.78 -46.85 15.43
N ALA A 921 18.28 -45.64 15.65
CA ALA A 921 17.68 -45.25 16.94
C ALA A 921 16.19 -45.60 16.98
N CYS A 922 15.75 -46.22 18.07
CA CYS A 922 14.38 -46.59 18.36
C CYS A 922 14.04 -46.21 19.80
N ASP A 923 13.01 -45.38 19.99
CA ASP A 923 12.59 -44.91 21.32
C ASP A 923 11.09 -45.08 21.53
N LEU A 924 10.70 -45.17 22.81
CA LEU A 924 9.30 -45.16 23.26
C LEU A 924 8.62 -43.80 23.00
N VAL A 925 9.39 -42.71 23.06
CA VAL A 925 8.96 -41.36 22.67
C VAL A 925 9.99 -40.76 21.73
N PRO A 926 9.58 -40.35 20.52
CA PRO A 926 10.53 -39.80 19.56
C PRO A 926 11.03 -38.41 19.98
N TRP A 927 12.32 -38.17 19.76
CA TRP A 927 12.97 -36.88 20.00
C TRP A 927 13.36 -36.14 18.71
N THR A 928 13.76 -36.83 17.65
CA THR A 928 14.16 -36.19 16.37
C THR A 928 13.63 -36.95 15.15
N GLU A 929 13.74 -36.36 13.95
CA GLU A 929 13.49 -37.05 12.68
C GLU A 929 14.37 -38.30 12.48
N GLY A 930 15.49 -38.45 13.19
CA GLY A 930 16.34 -39.64 13.12
C GLY A 930 15.88 -40.83 13.97
N THR A 931 14.89 -40.64 14.85
CA THR A 931 14.46 -41.64 15.84
C THR A 931 13.21 -42.38 15.39
N LEU A 932 13.25 -43.71 15.28
CA LEU A 932 12.07 -44.54 15.09
C LEU A 932 11.21 -44.54 16.36
N ALA A 933 9.94 -44.14 16.25
CA ALA A 933 8.99 -44.19 17.36
C ALA A 933 8.32 -45.58 17.39
N CYS A 934 8.45 -46.28 18.51
CA CYS A 934 7.86 -47.61 18.69
C CYS A 934 7.35 -47.76 20.11
N ASP A 935 6.11 -48.22 20.31
CA ASP A 935 5.73 -48.76 21.61
C ASP A 935 6.13 -50.23 21.66
N LEU A 936 7.31 -50.48 22.23
CA LEU A 936 7.84 -51.84 22.38
C LEU A 936 6.90 -52.75 23.20
N ASN A 937 5.98 -52.19 24.00
CA ASN A 937 4.96 -52.97 24.73
C ASN A 937 3.91 -53.57 23.79
N GLN A 938 3.66 -52.93 22.64
CA GLN A 938 2.76 -53.43 21.59
C GLN A 938 3.46 -54.40 20.63
N GLY A 939 4.70 -54.81 20.93
CA GLY A 939 5.47 -55.69 20.05
C GLY A 939 5.93 -55.00 18.76
N GLN A 940 5.96 -53.67 18.73
CA GLN A 940 6.39 -52.85 17.59
C GLN A 940 7.92 -52.79 17.53
N PHE A 941 8.56 -53.96 17.43
CA PHE A 941 10.01 -54.05 17.32
C PHE A 941 10.47 -53.71 15.89
N PRO A 942 11.59 -52.98 15.69
CA PRO A 942 12.07 -52.64 14.35
C PRO A 942 12.42 -53.89 13.51
N ASP A 943 11.97 -53.92 12.26
CA ASP A 943 12.27 -55.02 11.34
C ASP A 943 13.76 -55.05 10.93
N GLY A 944 14.31 -56.25 10.77
CA GLY A 944 15.66 -56.49 10.25
C GLY A 944 16.58 -57.25 11.20
N THR A 945 17.79 -57.57 10.71
CA THR A 945 18.86 -58.18 11.50
C THR A 945 19.92 -57.13 11.85
N PHE A 946 20.39 -57.18 13.09
CA PHE A 946 21.37 -56.26 13.65
C PHE A 946 22.55 -57.05 14.23
N ASP A 947 23.76 -56.49 14.17
CA ASP A 947 24.96 -57.10 14.72
C ASP A 947 25.03 -56.95 16.26
N ALA A 948 24.44 -55.87 16.76
CA ALA A 948 24.22 -55.67 18.19
C ALA A 948 22.96 -54.84 18.44
N VAL A 949 22.30 -55.13 19.56
CA VAL A 949 21.22 -54.31 20.11
C VAL A 949 21.73 -53.66 21.40
N ALA A 950 21.58 -52.36 21.52
CA ALA A 950 21.82 -51.59 22.74
C ALA A 950 20.48 -51.28 23.42
N LEU A 951 20.35 -51.58 24.71
CA LEU A 951 19.15 -51.31 25.50
C LEU A 951 19.53 -50.53 26.76
N LEU A 952 19.50 -49.20 26.67
CA LEU A 952 20.09 -48.33 27.69
C LEU A 952 19.03 -47.81 28.68
N GLU A 953 18.85 -48.51 29.81
CA GLU A 953 17.99 -48.09 30.92
C GLU A 953 16.49 -47.95 30.59
N VAL A 954 15.98 -48.82 29.70
CA VAL A 954 14.57 -48.78 29.26
C VAL A 954 13.68 -49.83 29.94
N LEU A 955 14.26 -50.87 30.54
CA LEU A 955 13.49 -52.01 31.08
C LEU A 955 12.44 -51.63 32.12
N GLU A 956 12.68 -50.59 32.92
CA GLU A 956 11.75 -50.14 33.96
C GLU A 956 10.47 -49.49 33.41
N PHE A 957 10.46 -49.14 32.12
CA PHE A 957 9.33 -48.53 31.41
C PHE A 957 8.56 -49.51 30.51
N LEU A 958 9.03 -50.75 30.40
CA LEU A 958 8.35 -51.80 29.63
C LEU A 958 7.41 -52.59 30.53
N HIS A 959 6.29 -53.08 30.03
CA HIS A 959 5.37 -53.96 30.75
C HIS A 959 5.87 -55.41 30.79
N ASP A 960 6.33 -55.88 29.63
CA ASP A 960 6.84 -57.22 29.40
C ASP A 960 8.28 -57.12 28.84
N PRO A 961 9.27 -56.85 29.70
CA PRO A 961 10.66 -56.78 29.28
C PRO A 961 11.17 -58.11 28.73
N GLY A 962 10.61 -59.25 29.17
CA GLY A 962 10.96 -60.57 28.65
C GLY A 962 10.66 -60.69 27.16
N LYS A 963 9.48 -60.25 26.72
CA LYS A 963 9.10 -60.22 25.30
C LYS A 963 10.03 -59.33 24.47
N VAL A 964 10.41 -58.15 24.97
CA VAL A 964 11.35 -57.26 24.25
C VAL A 964 12.74 -57.90 24.18
N LEU A 965 13.23 -58.49 25.27
CA LEU A 965 14.51 -59.21 25.29
C LEU A 965 14.50 -60.41 24.32
N ALA A 966 13.38 -61.13 24.21
CA ALA A 966 13.22 -62.21 23.23
C ALA A 966 13.21 -61.68 21.78
N ALA A 967 12.59 -60.52 21.53
CA ALA A 967 12.66 -59.85 20.24
C ALA A 967 14.09 -59.41 19.89
N CYS A 968 14.82 -58.84 20.86
CA CYS A 968 16.26 -58.55 20.70
C CYS A 968 17.05 -59.80 20.31
N ARG A 969 16.75 -60.96 20.92
CA ARG A 969 17.45 -62.23 20.64
C ARG A 969 17.20 -62.70 19.22
N LYS A 970 15.97 -62.53 18.74
CA LYS A 970 15.61 -62.85 17.36
C LYS A 970 16.31 -61.92 16.36
N ALA A 971 16.51 -60.66 16.75
CA ALA A 971 17.05 -59.62 15.88
C ALA A 971 18.58 -59.53 15.86
N SER A 972 19.27 -60.01 16.92
CA SER A 972 20.71 -59.81 17.08
C SER A 972 21.40 -60.92 17.90
N PRO A 973 22.65 -61.30 17.56
CA PRO A 973 23.48 -62.23 18.33
C PRO A 973 24.19 -61.56 19.52
N SER A 974 23.97 -60.27 19.78
CA SER A 974 24.61 -59.52 20.85
C SER A 974 23.67 -58.48 21.46
N LEU A 975 23.59 -58.45 22.78
CA LEU A 975 22.82 -57.46 23.54
C LEU A 975 23.74 -56.74 24.52
N VAL A 976 23.80 -55.41 24.43
CA VAL A 976 24.43 -54.54 25.41
C VAL A 976 23.32 -53.79 26.13
N LEU A 977 23.20 -53.92 27.44
CA LEU A 977 22.16 -53.20 28.19
C LEU A 977 22.69 -52.60 29.47
N THR A 978 22.09 -51.49 29.89
CA THR A 978 22.38 -50.86 31.18
C THR A 978 21.15 -50.87 32.06
N TYR A 979 21.31 -51.19 33.35
CA TYR A 979 20.21 -51.20 34.32
C TYR A 979 20.64 -50.71 35.70
N ARG A 980 19.75 -50.00 36.42
CA ARG A 980 20.02 -49.54 37.78
C ARG A 980 19.47 -50.52 38.81
N LEU A 981 20.36 -51.36 39.38
CA LEU A 981 19.99 -52.30 40.44
C LEU A 981 19.46 -51.58 41.69
N ARG A 982 18.46 -52.20 42.36
CA ARG A 982 17.77 -51.64 43.53
C ARG A 982 17.75 -52.61 44.70
N ASP A 983 17.72 -52.06 45.91
CA ASP A 983 17.49 -52.81 47.15
C ASP A 983 16.04 -53.34 47.18
N LYS A 984 15.83 -54.54 47.74
CA LYS A 984 14.52 -55.23 47.74
C LYS A 984 13.37 -54.40 48.33
N ASP A 985 13.63 -53.60 49.37
CA ASP A 985 12.61 -52.76 50.00
C ASP A 985 12.18 -51.60 49.10
N LYS A 986 13.14 -51.01 48.36
CA LYS A 986 12.88 -49.93 47.39
C LYS A 986 12.10 -50.42 46.16
N ILE A 987 12.25 -51.69 45.78
CA ILE A 987 11.49 -52.32 44.67
C ILE A 987 10.00 -52.35 45.00
N LYS A 988 9.63 -52.75 46.22
CA LYS A 988 8.22 -52.80 46.63
C LYS A 988 7.59 -51.41 46.67
N GLU A 989 8.32 -50.43 47.22
CA GLU A 989 7.86 -49.03 47.30
C GLU A 989 7.64 -48.42 45.91
N ARG A 990 8.59 -48.58 44.98
CA ARG A 990 8.47 -48.02 43.61
C ARG A 990 7.35 -48.66 42.80
N ARG A 991 7.19 -49.98 42.88
CA ARG A 991 6.06 -50.67 42.23
C ARG A 991 4.71 -50.18 42.79
N ALA A 992 4.62 -49.96 44.11
CA ALA A 992 3.43 -49.35 44.73
C ALA A 992 3.21 -47.89 44.31
N GLN A 993 4.26 -47.20 43.84
CA GLN A 993 4.19 -45.86 43.26
C GLN A 993 3.95 -45.87 41.74
N GLY A 994 3.72 -47.04 41.12
CA GLY A 994 3.33 -47.14 39.70
C GLY A 994 4.46 -47.38 38.70
N TRP A 995 5.67 -47.78 39.13
CA TRP A 995 6.70 -48.22 38.18
C TRP A 995 6.34 -49.59 37.58
N PHE A 996 6.56 -49.78 36.27
CA PHE A 996 6.18 -51.04 35.60
C PHE A 996 7.03 -52.21 36.09
N ASN A 997 8.35 -52.03 36.11
CA ASN A 997 9.31 -53.08 36.46
C ASN A 997 10.51 -52.51 37.23
N ASP A 998 10.86 -53.19 38.33
CA ASP A 998 12.06 -52.93 39.13
C ASP A 998 12.67 -54.28 39.51
N PHE A 999 13.95 -54.50 39.27
CA PHE A 999 14.61 -55.80 39.46
C PHE A 999 15.81 -55.68 40.42
N ASP A 1000 15.92 -56.63 41.35
CA ASP A 1000 17.21 -56.90 41.99
C ASP A 1000 18.12 -57.70 41.04
N GLU A 1001 19.38 -57.91 41.42
CA GLU A 1001 20.34 -58.61 40.55
C GLU A 1001 19.87 -60.03 40.20
N LYS A 1002 19.33 -60.76 41.17
CA LYS A 1002 18.88 -62.15 40.96
C LYS A 1002 17.72 -62.19 39.97
N GLN A 1003 16.76 -61.27 40.11
CA GLN A 1003 15.61 -61.15 39.22
C GLN A 1003 16.02 -60.75 37.80
N LEU A 1004 16.95 -59.81 37.64
CA LEU A 1004 17.42 -59.37 36.33
C LEU A 1004 18.16 -60.51 35.58
N ARG A 1005 18.99 -61.28 36.29
CA ARG A 1005 19.69 -62.44 35.71
C ARG A 1005 18.70 -63.51 35.24
N ALA A 1006 17.72 -63.86 36.07
CA ALA A 1006 16.68 -64.82 35.71
C ALA A 1006 15.88 -64.36 34.48
N LEU A 1007 15.50 -63.08 34.43
CA LEU A 1007 14.78 -62.50 33.28
C LEU A 1007 15.56 -62.63 31.96
N LEU A 1008 16.87 -62.40 31.99
CA LEU A 1008 17.73 -62.53 30.81
C LEU A 1008 17.87 -63.99 30.37
N GLU A 1009 18.09 -64.92 31.30
CA GLU A 1009 18.18 -66.35 31.02
C GLU A 1009 16.86 -66.90 30.44
N GLU A 1010 15.71 -66.54 31.02
CA GLU A 1010 14.38 -66.90 30.52
C GLU A 1010 14.12 -66.37 29.11
N ALA A 1011 14.62 -65.17 28.79
CA ALA A 1011 14.57 -64.60 27.44
C ALA A 1011 15.58 -65.21 26.46
N GLY A 1012 16.41 -66.16 26.92
CA GLY A 1012 17.36 -66.89 26.09
C GLY A 1012 18.76 -66.28 26.01
N TRP A 1013 19.14 -65.45 26.97
CA TRP A 1013 20.43 -64.76 27.02
C TRP A 1013 21.35 -65.31 28.12
N ARG A 1014 22.63 -65.48 27.79
CA ARG A 1014 23.73 -65.73 28.72
C ARG A 1014 24.50 -64.43 28.95
N ILE A 1015 24.76 -64.10 30.20
CA ILE A 1015 25.56 -62.93 30.57
C ILE A 1015 27.05 -63.27 30.45
N ASP A 1016 27.74 -62.57 29.56
CA ASP A 1016 29.19 -62.71 29.35
C ASP A 1016 29.98 -61.64 30.15
N LEU A 1017 29.38 -60.47 30.39
CA LEU A 1017 29.97 -59.39 31.21
C LEU A 1017 28.89 -58.75 32.09
N PHE A 1018 29.20 -58.51 33.36
CA PHE A 1018 28.32 -57.84 34.33
C PHE A 1018 29.14 -56.89 35.21
N VAL A 1019 29.14 -55.60 34.90
CA VAL A 1019 30.06 -54.63 35.50
C VAL A 1019 29.27 -53.46 36.10
N PRO A 1020 29.35 -53.23 37.43
CA PRO A 1020 28.88 -51.99 38.03
C PRO A 1020 29.66 -50.80 37.48
N THR A 1021 28.96 -49.73 37.12
CA THR A 1021 29.55 -48.48 36.60
C THR A 1021 29.37 -47.38 37.65
N PRO A 1022 30.40 -47.07 38.46
CA PRO A 1022 30.29 -46.06 39.51
C PRO A 1022 29.96 -44.68 38.97
N GLU A 1023 30.50 -44.30 37.80
CA GLU A 1023 30.25 -43.00 37.20
C GLU A 1023 28.79 -42.83 36.75
N ALA A 1024 28.18 -43.89 36.18
CA ALA A 1024 26.80 -43.84 35.67
C ALA A 1024 25.74 -44.31 36.69
N LYS A 1025 26.14 -44.75 37.89
CA LYS A 1025 25.26 -45.36 38.91
C LYS A 1025 24.36 -46.47 38.34
N THR A 1026 24.85 -47.20 37.32
CA THR A 1026 24.13 -48.28 36.64
C THR A 1026 25.00 -49.54 36.59
N THR A 1027 24.46 -50.64 36.10
CA THR A 1027 25.18 -51.88 35.80
C THR A 1027 25.15 -52.10 34.30
N LEU A 1028 26.33 -52.24 33.69
CA LEU A 1028 26.52 -52.54 32.28
C LEU A 1028 26.60 -54.05 32.08
N ILE A 1029 25.86 -54.56 31.11
CA ILE A 1029 25.69 -55.99 30.86
C ILE A 1029 25.91 -56.27 29.37
N LEU A 1030 26.82 -57.20 29.06
CA LEU A 1030 26.94 -57.82 27.73
C LEU A 1030 26.35 -59.21 27.80
N ALA A 1031 25.41 -59.51 26.92
CA ALA A 1031 24.79 -60.81 26.82
C ALA A 1031 24.86 -61.39 25.40
N LYS A 1032 25.00 -62.71 25.32
CA LYS A 1032 25.01 -63.53 24.09
C LYS A 1032 23.88 -64.56 24.14
N PRO A 1033 23.40 -65.08 23.01
CA PRO A 1033 22.38 -66.13 23.01
C PRO A 1033 22.84 -67.35 23.79
N LEU A 1034 21.94 -67.96 24.58
CA LEU A 1034 22.16 -69.29 25.14
C LEU A 1034 22.34 -70.30 24.01
N PRO A 1035 23.32 -71.23 24.11
CA PRO A 1035 23.43 -72.33 23.16
C PRO A 1035 22.13 -73.14 23.19
N GLY A 1036 21.57 -73.38 22.00
CA GLY A 1036 20.27 -74.01 21.80
C GLY A 1036 20.21 -75.48 22.18
#